data_AF-A0A2E6M1J5-F1
#
_entry.id   AF-A0A2E6M1J5-F1
#
_cell.length_a   1.000
_cell.length_b   1.000
_cell.length_c   1.000
_cell.angle_alpha   90.00
_cell.angle_beta   90.00
_cell.angle_gamma   90.00
#
_symmetry.space_group_name_H-M   'P 1'
#
loop_
_entity.id
_entity.type
_entity.pdbx_description
1 polymer ?
#
loop_
_entity_poly.entity_id
_entity_poly.type
_entity_poly.pdbx_seq_one_letter_code
_entity_poly.pdbx_strand_id
1 'polypeptide(L)'
;MPFNICRGCQRLIQENDFVEEPNGGALHWICSTRSDHLSMRSVQLEAMNAPQASHRLNKLNRLSEDVQSYLTRFIDAAQTESDKQGRQDFATLLQEMDDVKISGKFLEVTGHLDLEGLSLTRLPAGLRVNGDLSIQDCDDLKILPTHLEVSDDLNISRCKSLLALSQTLMVGGGFYCSNNDVLTDFSKDTHISGSLFISRCKSFEQLPKIDVEGSVDIYICDSFKSIKEFDTFKSHLNITRCPVFSETPQALTVNGDCSLCDNPMLNKTPDIMNIKGALNLSRTAIKRLNADITLLSNLSVDGCNQLRSVDRPYSIPGDFIVSDCSRLRDLAEGIEIGGSLDLEDCITLGRLPNRLTMSNDLNLSGCDLIVELPDWVVHIADNASHGVMVDVSHTGLPAATLQQLEANTNPMLTFRTRNDFLVDEGLASITTQEGQEAQDLLQFLRQEPAAPFIVQYRNDYGIDQGGVSRQAFDRAIHQLIDSTPDLFEIHKGQFIFQTDKDKITHIPSASSVGLLLGRIAQLGMGIGTCFHDDFYKNLFHHYQCVNLIDDQELKSFFDEASALVSDGLPKSSYVALLIQHADHLYGSESAQAYLNAATENEVRDYALTTGLYMLAAGQMGRSGLTTGYESAAAFKTAIAGFDELKASLLRELRFTGSGDVKTLEKWCRQAIQDASATQLERLCREMSGASAVGISTSPVTIHLGSVSYPNLMFEAHSCGYQLDVNSGLFKQVVDNNNYEGFKNGLLNSFTKSFNIG
;
A
#
# COMPACT_ATOMS: atom_id res chain seq x y z
N MET A 1 8.95 11.89 -0.17
CA MET A 1 9.72 11.33 -1.31
C MET A 1 8.76 10.49 -2.13
N PRO A 2 8.76 10.54 -3.47
CA PRO A 2 8.00 9.60 -4.25
C PRO A 2 8.71 8.25 -4.20
N PHE A 3 7.94 7.20 -3.88
CA PHE A 3 8.37 5.82 -3.93
C PHE A 3 9.11 5.54 -5.24
N ASN A 4 10.31 4.97 -5.15
CA ASN A 4 11.07 4.48 -6.29
C ASN A 4 10.38 3.24 -6.87
N ILE A 5 9.28 3.46 -7.59
CA ILE A 5 8.84 2.56 -8.63
C ILE A 5 9.86 2.71 -9.75
N CYS A 6 10.62 1.65 -10.06
CA CYS A 6 11.52 1.64 -11.20
C CYS A 6 10.78 2.16 -12.45
N ARG A 7 11.40 3.09 -13.20
CA ARG A 7 10.81 3.71 -14.41
C ARG A 7 10.30 2.69 -15.44
N GLY A 8 10.75 1.43 -15.39
CA GLY A 8 10.21 0.33 -16.19
C GLY A 8 8.76 -0.05 -15.81
N CYS A 9 8.43 -0.06 -14.52
CA CYS A 9 7.09 -0.38 -14.03
C CYS A 9 6.12 0.80 -14.14
N GLN A 10 6.61 2.04 -14.12
CA GLN A 10 5.76 3.23 -14.32
C GLN A 10 5.26 3.38 -15.77
N ARG A 11 6.00 2.86 -16.76
CA ARG A 11 5.54 2.88 -18.17
C ARG A 11 4.44 1.86 -18.47
N LEU A 12 4.42 0.71 -17.80
CA LEU A 12 3.42 -0.35 -18.01
C LEU A 12 2.03 -0.04 -17.43
N ILE A 13 1.89 1.02 -16.63
CA ILE A 13 0.62 1.37 -15.96
C ILE A 13 -0.10 2.54 -16.68
N GLN A 14 0.57 3.28 -17.57
CA GLN A 14 0.00 4.49 -18.19
C GLN A 14 -0.27 4.41 -19.71
N GLU A 15 0.18 3.37 -20.41
CA GLU A 15 -0.05 3.25 -21.86
C GLU A 15 -0.99 2.08 -22.18
N ASN A 16 -2.07 2.38 -22.92
CA ASN A 16 -3.13 1.47 -23.36
C ASN A 16 -2.70 0.57 -24.55
N ASP A 17 -1.40 0.37 -24.77
CA ASP A 17 -0.88 -0.44 -25.87
C ASP A 17 0.17 -1.43 -25.32
N PHE A 18 -0.13 -2.73 -25.39
CA PHE A 18 0.85 -3.79 -25.16
C PHE A 18 1.72 -3.95 -26.41
N VAL A 19 3.04 -3.88 -26.25
CA VAL A 19 4.02 -4.33 -27.26
C VAL A 19 4.60 -5.66 -26.80
N GLU A 20 4.50 -6.67 -27.65
CA GLU A 20 5.11 -8.00 -27.50
C GLU A 20 6.64 -7.93 -27.45
N GLU A 21 7.28 -8.69 -26.55
CA GLU A 21 8.66 -9.15 -26.76
C GLU A 21 8.66 -10.60 -27.31
N PRO A 22 9.31 -10.89 -28.45
CA PRO A 22 9.25 -12.21 -29.08
C PRO A 22 10.27 -13.23 -28.55
N ASN A 23 10.66 -13.19 -27.27
CA ASN A 23 11.53 -14.23 -26.68
C ASN A 23 11.31 -14.39 -25.17
N GLY A 24 10.72 -15.54 -24.78
CA GLY A 24 10.80 -16.21 -23.46
C GLY A 24 11.09 -15.34 -22.23
N GLY A 25 10.03 -14.89 -21.54
CA GLY A 25 10.11 -14.07 -20.35
C GLY A 25 10.74 -14.78 -19.15
N ALA A 26 11.95 -14.32 -18.79
CA ALA A 26 12.35 -14.22 -17.39
C ALA A 26 11.83 -12.87 -16.88
N LEU A 27 10.83 -12.89 -15.98
CA LEU A 27 10.47 -11.72 -15.20
C LEU A 27 11.71 -11.32 -14.39
N HIS A 28 12.34 -10.19 -14.78
CA HIS A 28 13.56 -9.68 -14.16
C HIS A 28 13.25 -9.33 -12.69
N TRP A 29 13.62 -10.25 -11.81
CA TRP A 29 14.00 -9.95 -10.44
C TRP A 29 15.28 -9.13 -10.44
N ILE A 30 15.38 -8.18 -9.50
CA ILE A 30 16.41 -7.15 -9.31
C ILE A 30 16.00 -5.78 -9.88
N CYS A 31 15.68 -4.87 -8.97
CA CYS A 31 16.00 -3.46 -9.16
C CYS A 31 16.51 -2.86 -7.84
N SER A 32 17.73 -3.25 -7.45
CA SER A 32 18.62 -2.42 -6.65
C SER A 32 19.99 -2.32 -7.35
N THR A 33 20.38 -1.07 -7.65
CA THR A 33 21.73 -0.58 -8.01
C THR A 33 22.25 -0.64 -9.46
N ARG A 34 22.69 0.56 -9.89
CA ARG A 34 23.68 0.96 -10.92
C ARG A 34 23.26 1.29 -12.36
N SER A 35 23.49 2.56 -12.64
CA SER A 35 23.67 3.30 -13.88
C SER A 35 24.53 2.58 -14.93
N ASP A 36 24.11 2.62 -16.20
CA ASP A 36 24.96 3.15 -17.27
C ASP A 36 24.16 3.45 -18.55
N HIS A 37 24.49 4.60 -19.13
CA HIS A 37 23.92 5.14 -20.36
C HIS A 37 24.43 4.39 -21.60
N LEU A 38 23.54 3.81 -22.40
CA LEU A 38 23.78 3.58 -23.83
C LEU A 38 22.55 3.99 -24.64
N SER A 39 22.78 5.01 -25.48
CA SER A 39 21.82 5.56 -26.43
C SER A 39 21.58 4.57 -27.57
N MET A 40 20.33 4.33 -27.96
CA MET A 40 20.04 3.85 -29.31
C MET A 40 18.67 4.30 -29.84
N ARG A 41 18.80 5.13 -30.88
CA ARG A 41 17.92 5.52 -31.98
C ARG A 41 16.54 4.87 -32.09
N SER A 42 15.55 5.75 -32.14
CA SER A 42 14.20 5.56 -32.67
C SER A 42 14.21 4.84 -34.02
N VAL A 43 13.63 3.64 -34.06
CA VAL A 43 13.08 3.05 -35.28
C VAL A 43 11.59 3.38 -35.30
N GLN A 44 11.18 4.16 -36.29
CA GLN A 44 9.78 4.44 -36.56
C GLN A 44 9.10 3.12 -36.97
N LEU A 45 8.13 2.66 -36.17
CA LEU A 45 7.11 1.72 -36.64
C LEU A 45 6.17 2.51 -37.54
N GLU A 46 6.42 2.43 -38.84
CA GLU A 46 5.48 2.89 -39.85
C GLU A 46 4.17 2.12 -39.68
N ALA A 47 3.07 2.86 -39.55
CA ALA A 47 1.72 2.32 -39.65
C ALA A 47 1.62 1.48 -40.93
N MET A 48 1.51 0.16 -40.77
CA MET A 48 1.11 -0.72 -41.86
C MET A 48 -0.34 -0.41 -42.17
N ASN A 49 -0.52 0.52 -43.11
CA ASN A 49 -1.80 0.80 -43.75
C ASN A 49 -2.42 -0.52 -44.21
N ALA A 50 -3.61 -0.83 -43.68
CA ALA A 50 -4.50 -1.82 -44.27
C ALA A 50 -4.62 -1.55 -45.78
N PRO A 51 -4.48 -2.56 -46.66
CA PRO A 51 -4.66 -2.34 -48.08
C PRO A 51 -6.08 -1.84 -48.34
N GLN A 52 -6.16 -0.65 -48.95
CA GLN A 52 -7.40 -0.05 -49.41
C GLN A 52 -8.21 -1.06 -50.25
N ALA A 53 -9.52 -1.05 -50.03
CA ALA A 53 -10.53 -1.93 -50.61
C ALA A 53 -10.77 -1.74 -52.13
N SER A 54 -9.72 -1.61 -52.96
CA SER A 54 -9.85 -1.30 -54.39
C SER A 54 -9.16 -2.26 -55.36
N HIS A 55 -8.70 -3.44 -54.91
CA HIS A 55 -8.20 -4.50 -55.79
C HIS A 55 -8.89 -5.88 -55.64
N ARG A 56 -10.18 -5.90 -55.28
CA ARG A 56 -11.02 -7.12 -55.32
C ARG A 56 -11.85 -7.22 -56.60
N LEU A 57 -11.18 -7.45 -57.72
CA LEU A 57 -11.81 -7.86 -58.96
C LEU A 57 -10.98 -8.98 -59.60
N ASN A 58 -11.17 -10.19 -59.06
CA ASN A 58 -11.13 -11.52 -59.72
C ASN A 58 -10.61 -12.60 -58.77
N LYS A 59 -11.53 -13.19 -58.00
CA LYS A 59 -11.44 -14.54 -57.41
C LYS A 59 -12.80 -14.93 -56.82
N LEU A 60 -13.82 -14.95 -57.68
CA LEU A 60 -15.12 -15.53 -57.36
C LEU A 60 -15.05 -17.05 -57.64
N ASN A 61 -15.39 -17.85 -56.63
CA ASN A 61 -15.32 -19.32 -56.49
C ASN A 61 -13.95 -19.96 -56.16
N ARG A 62 -13.47 -19.76 -54.92
CA ARG A 62 -12.28 -20.44 -54.38
C ARG A 62 -12.55 -21.56 -53.37
N LEU A 63 -13.69 -21.55 -52.66
CA LEU A 63 -14.02 -22.60 -51.69
C LEU A 63 -14.61 -23.82 -52.40
N SER A 64 -14.25 -25.03 -51.95
CA SER A 64 -14.82 -26.29 -52.48
C SER A 64 -16.33 -26.38 -52.20
N GLU A 65 -17.05 -27.19 -53.01
CA GLU A 65 -18.50 -27.39 -52.82
C GLU A 65 -18.83 -27.89 -51.39
N ASP A 66 -17.96 -28.72 -50.82
CA ASP A 66 -18.11 -29.23 -49.46
C ASP A 66 -18.05 -28.11 -48.40
N VAL A 67 -17.09 -27.18 -48.54
CA VAL A 67 -16.96 -26.03 -47.64
C VAL A 67 -18.15 -25.09 -47.81
N GLN A 68 -18.57 -24.81 -49.05
CA GLN A 68 -19.74 -23.97 -49.30
C GLN A 68 -21.01 -24.58 -48.69
N SER A 69 -21.24 -25.88 -48.90
CA SER A 69 -22.37 -26.62 -48.32
C SER A 69 -22.33 -26.63 -46.79
N TYR A 70 -21.14 -26.70 -46.20
CA TYR A 70 -20.96 -26.58 -44.76
C TYR A 70 -21.33 -25.18 -44.25
N LEU A 71 -20.80 -24.12 -44.87
CA LEU A 71 -21.06 -22.74 -44.47
C LEU A 71 -22.52 -22.34 -44.65
N THR A 72 -23.20 -22.80 -45.71
CA THR A 72 -24.65 -22.59 -45.88
C THR A 72 -25.43 -23.17 -44.71
N ARG A 73 -25.15 -24.42 -44.31
CA ARG A 73 -25.78 -25.04 -43.14
C ARG A 73 -25.47 -24.31 -41.84
N PHE A 74 -24.25 -23.78 -41.70
CA PHE A 74 -23.83 -23.00 -40.54
C PHE A 74 -24.59 -21.67 -40.45
N ILE A 75 -24.76 -20.94 -41.57
CA ILE A 75 -25.52 -19.69 -41.64
C ILE A 75 -27.00 -19.93 -41.38
N ASP A 76 -27.58 -20.96 -41.99
CA ASP A 76 -29.02 -21.30 -41.86
C ASP A 76 -29.42 -21.74 -40.44
N ALA A 77 -28.44 -22.15 -39.62
CA ALA A 77 -28.66 -22.50 -38.22
C ALA A 77 -28.83 -21.28 -37.29
N ALA A 78 -28.64 -20.06 -37.78
CA ALA A 78 -28.81 -18.83 -37.00
C ALA A 78 -30.25 -18.67 -36.48
N GLN A 79 -30.38 -18.19 -35.24
CA GLN A 79 -31.69 -18.00 -34.59
C GLN A 79 -32.19 -16.56 -34.65
N THR A 80 -31.31 -15.61 -34.96
CA THR A 80 -31.62 -14.18 -35.09
C THR A 80 -30.99 -13.64 -36.38
N GLU A 81 -31.55 -12.55 -36.92
CA GLU A 81 -30.96 -11.90 -38.11
C GLU A 81 -29.56 -11.35 -37.84
N SER A 82 -29.29 -10.87 -36.62
CA SER A 82 -27.94 -10.43 -36.21
C SER A 82 -26.93 -11.59 -36.24
N ASP A 83 -27.27 -12.74 -35.65
CA ASP A 83 -26.43 -13.94 -35.68
C ASP A 83 -26.24 -14.43 -37.12
N LYS A 84 -27.29 -14.35 -37.95
CA LYS A 84 -27.21 -14.72 -39.37
C LYS A 84 -26.22 -13.84 -40.12
N GLN A 85 -26.26 -12.53 -39.89
CA GLN A 85 -25.31 -11.58 -40.47
C GLN A 85 -23.87 -11.87 -39.99
N GLY A 86 -23.64 -12.05 -38.68
CA GLY A 86 -22.31 -12.37 -38.16
C GLY A 86 -21.74 -13.68 -38.73
N ARG A 87 -22.59 -14.70 -38.97
CA ARG A 87 -22.16 -15.93 -39.66
C ARG A 87 -21.88 -15.73 -41.14
N GLN A 88 -22.58 -14.82 -41.81
CA GLN A 88 -22.29 -14.44 -43.19
C GLN A 88 -20.96 -13.67 -43.28
N ASP A 89 -20.69 -12.80 -42.33
CA ASP A 89 -19.43 -12.06 -42.24
C ASP A 89 -18.25 -13.03 -42.00
N PHE A 90 -18.42 -13.99 -41.08
CA PHE A 90 -17.48 -15.10 -40.89
C PHE A 90 -17.25 -15.90 -42.20
N ALA A 91 -18.31 -16.25 -42.91
CA ALA A 91 -18.18 -16.98 -44.18
C ALA A 91 -17.50 -16.13 -45.27
N THR A 92 -17.68 -14.81 -45.25
CA THR A 92 -17.02 -13.87 -46.17
C THR A 92 -15.52 -13.79 -45.89
N LEU A 93 -15.14 -13.71 -44.61
CA LEU A 93 -13.73 -13.77 -44.17
C LEU A 93 -13.03 -15.01 -44.73
N LEU A 94 -13.65 -16.19 -44.60
CA LEU A 94 -13.07 -17.45 -45.11
C LEU A 94 -12.91 -17.50 -46.63
N GLN A 95 -13.70 -16.75 -47.40
CA GLN A 95 -13.56 -16.70 -48.87
C GLN A 95 -12.27 -15.96 -49.30
N GLU A 96 -11.72 -15.14 -48.42
CA GLU A 96 -10.53 -14.34 -48.68
C GLU A 96 -9.23 -15.11 -48.37
N MET A 97 -9.35 -16.21 -47.62
CA MET A 97 -8.23 -17.04 -47.20
C MET A 97 -7.78 -17.98 -48.33
N ASP A 98 -6.49 -18.33 -48.35
CA ASP A 98 -5.89 -19.05 -49.48
C ASP A 98 -6.16 -20.56 -49.49
N ASP A 99 -6.39 -21.20 -48.33
CA ASP A 99 -6.75 -22.63 -48.24
C ASP A 99 -7.69 -22.90 -47.04
N VAL A 100 -8.94 -23.24 -47.34
CA VAL A 100 -9.97 -23.65 -46.35
C VAL A 100 -10.59 -24.95 -46.85
N LYS A 101 -10.63 -25.97 -46.00
CA LYS A 101 -11.10 -27.32 -46.37
C LYS A 101 -11.90 -27.99 -45.26
N ILE A 102 -12.67 -29.01 -45.65
CA ILE A 102 -13.33 -29.92 -44.72
C ILE A 102 -12.52 -31.22 -44.64
N SER A 103 -12.02 -31.54 -43.45
CA SER A 103 -11.30 -32.79 -43.16
C SER A 103 -12.13 -33.63 -42.19
N GLY A 104 -12.95 -34.53 -42.73
CA GLY A 104 -13.89 -35.33 -41.92
C GLY A 104 -15.00 -34.46 -41.32
N LYS A 105 -14.94 -34.19 -40.01
CA LYS A 105 -15.90 -33.31 -39.29
C LYS A 105 -15.35 -31.92 -39.00
N PHE A 106 -14.10 -31.65 -39.38
CA PHE A 106 -13.40 -30.41 -39.04
C PHE A 106 -13.42 -29.41 -40.19
N LEU A 107 -13.64 -28.15 -39.86
CA LEU A 107 -13.38 -27.02 -40.75
C LEU A 107 -11.95 -26.57 -40.51
N GLU A 108 -11.07 -26.81 -41.48
CA GLU A 108 -9.65 -26.48 -41.38
C GLU A 108 -9.36 -25.20 -42.17
N VAL A 109 -8.79 -24.22 -41.46
CA VAL A 109 -8.39 -22.91 -41.98
C VAL A 109 -6.86 -22.85 -41.94
N THR A 110 -6.21 -22.56 -43.07
CA THR A 110 -4.76 -22.33 -43.09
C THR A 110 -4.43 -20.87 -42.80
N GLY A 111 -3.42 -20.63 -41.96
CA GLY A 111 -2.98 -19.29 -41.58
C GLY A 111 -3.80 -18.70 -40.43
N HIS A 112 -3.54 -17.42 -40.15
CA HIS A 112 -4.14 -16.68 -39.03
C HIS A 112 -5.61 -16.35 -39.31
N LEU A 113 -6.47 -16.57 -38.32
CA LEU A 113 -7.90 -16.29 -38.36
C LEU A 113 -8.25 -15.19 -37.37
N ASP A 114 -8.65 -14.03 -37.87
CA ASP A 114 -9.06 -12.88 -37.05
C ASP A 114 -10.56 -12.65 -37.13
N LEU A 115 -11.22 -12.70 -35.97
CA LEU A 115 -12.65 -12.60 -35.80
C LEU A 115 -13.08 -11.30 -35.13
N GLU A 116 -12.20 -10.30 -35.07
CA GLU A 116 -12.46 -9.02 -34.39
C GLU A 116 -13.82 -8.41 -34.77
N GLY A 117 -14.64 -8.12 -33.76
CA GLY A 117 -15.92 -7.41 -33.88
C GLY A 117 -17.07 -8.20 -34.52
N LEU A 118 -16.90 -9.50 -34.81
CA LEU A 118 -17.95 -10.29 -35.44
C LEU A 118 -19.15 -10.53 -34.49
N SER A 119 -20.34 -10.16 -34.94
CA SER A 119 -21.60 -10.31 -34.18
C SER A 119 -22.23 -11.70 -34.35
N LEU A 120 -21.48 -12.76 -34.02
CA LEU A 120 -21.94 -14.16 -34.09
C LEU A 120 -22.05 -14.78 -32.70
N THR A 121 -23.06 -15.63 -32.51
CA THR A 121 -23.32 -16.24 -31.20
C THR A 121 -22.52 -17.51 -30.94
N ARG A 122 -22.05 -18.18 -32.01
CA ARG A 122 -21.29 -19.44 -31.99
C ARG A 122 -20.40 -19.61 -33.21
N LEU A 123 -19.20 -20.14 -33.00
CA LEU A 123 -18.31 -20.61 -34.07
C LEU A 123 -18.70 -22.01 -34.57
N PRO A 124 -18.25 -22.41 -35.78
CA PRO A 124 -18.47 -23.76 -36.30
C PRO A 124 -17.82 -24.83 -35.42
N ALA A 125 -18.53 -25.95 -35.18
CA ALA A 125 -17.96 -27.09 -34.45
C ALA A 125 -16.77 -27.70 -35.19
N GLY A 126 -15.77 -28.19 -34.46
CA GLY A 126 -14.57 -28.77 -35.07
C GLY A 126 -13.73 -27.75 -35.86
N LEU A 127 -13.65 -26.50 -35.40
CA LEU A 127 -12.80 -25.49 -36.03
C LEU A 127 -11.32 -25.81 -35.76
N ARG A 128 -10.52 -25.90 -36.82
CA ARG A 128 -9.06 -26.02 -36.75
C ARG A 128 -8.42 -24.86 -37.47
N VAL A 129 -7.54 -24.15 -36.77
CA VAL A 129 -6.78 -23.01 -37.32
C VAL A 129 -5.30 -23.41 -37.35
N ASN A 130 -4.73 -23.54 -38.54
CA ASN A 130 -3.31 -23.82 -38.74
C ASN A 130 -2.52 -22.49 -38.77
N GLY A 131 -2.61 -21.76 -37.66
CA GLY A 131 -2.09 -20.42 -37.43
C GLY A 131 -2.66 -19.88 -36.11
N ASP A 132 -2.57 -18.56 -35.91
CA ASP A 132 -3.15 -17.88 -34.76
C ASP A 132 -4.68 -17.71 -34.89
N LEU A 133 -5.38 -17.69 -33.77
CA LEU A 133 -6.80 -17.36 -33.70
C LEU A 133 -7.02 -16.15 -32.79
N SER A 134 -7.49 -15.05 -33.35
CA SER A 134 -7.87 -13.83 -32.63
C SER A 134 -9.40 -13.72 -32.55
N ILE A 135 -9.93 -13.64 -31.32
CA ILE A 135 -11.34 -13.43 -31.02
C ILE A 135 -11.44 -12.21 -30.12
N GLN A 136 -11.60 -11.04 -30.73
CA GLN A 136 -11.67 -9.76 -30.02
C GLN A 136 -13.02 -9.09 -30.24
N ASP A 137 -13.56 -8.46 -29.20
CA ASP A 137 -14.80 -7.66 -29.28
C ASP A 137 -16.01 -8.42 -29.89
N CYS A 138 -16.03 -9.74 -29.75
CA CYS A 138 -17.13 -10.61 -30.16
C CYS A 138 -18.21 -10.63 -29.06
N ASP A 139 -18.90 -9.51 -28.88
CA ASP A 139 -19.81 -9.27 -27.75
C ASP A 139 -20.96 -10.29 -27.63
N ASP A 140 -21.39 -10.89 -28.73
CA ASP A 140 -22.50 -11.85 -28.78
C ASP A 140 -22.05 -13.32 -28.65
N LEU A 141 -20.74 -13.60 -28.74
CA LEU A 141 -20.21 -14.96 -28.71
C LEU A 141 -20.33 -15.54 -27.30
N LYS A 142 -21.11 -16.61 -27.15
CA LYS A 142 -21.41 -17.16 -25.81
C LYS A 142 -20.50 -18.30 -25.39
N ILE A 143 -20.14 -19.16 -26.33
CA ILE A 143 -19.41 -20.41 -26.06
C ILE A 143 -18.51 -20.70 -27.28
N LEU A 144 -17.25 -21.08 -27.03
CA LEU A 144 -16.35 -21.57 -28.08
C LEU A 144 -16.82 -22.93 -28.62
N PRO A 145 -16.50 -23.28 -29.87
CA PRO A 145 -17.02 -24.50 -30.49
C PRO A 145 -16.44 -25.74 -29.81
N THR A 146 -17.21 -26.83 -29.77
CA THR A 146 -16.67 -28.13 -29.29
C THR A 146 -15.53 -28.58 -30.21
N HIS A 147 -14.41 -29.01 -29.62
CA HIS A 147 -13.17 -29.34 -30.33
C HIS A 147 -12.62 -28.15 -31.14
N LEU A 148 -11.98 -27.23 -30.45
CA LEU A 148 -11.22 -26.14 -31.05
C LEU A 148 -9.73 -26.48 -31.04
N GLU A 149 -9.10 -26.49 -32.21
CA GLU A 149 -7.65 -26.67 -32.34
C GLU A 149 -7.03 -25.43 -32.99
N VAL A 150 -6.00 -24.87 -32.38
CA VAL A 150 -5.22 -23.72 -32.86
C VAL A 150 -3.75 -24.15 -32.85
N SER A 151 -3.08 -24.10 -33.99
CA SER A 151 -1.70 -24.60 -34.12
C SER A 151 -0.68 -23.66 -33.48
N ASP A 152 -0.95 -22.36 -33.47
CA ASP A 152 -0.11 -21.34 -32.85
C ASP A 152 -0.88 -20.67 -31.69
N ASP A 153 -0.95 -19.35 -31.60
CA ASP A 153 -1.49 -18.64 -30.43
C ASP A 153 -3.02 -18.45 -30.51
N LEU A 154 -3.68 -18.53 -29.36
CA LEU A 154 -5.09 -18.20 -29.19
C LEU A 154 -5.22 -16.91 -28.36
N ASN A 155 -5.79 -15.87 -28.95
CA ASN A 155 -6.11 -14.62 -28.25
C ASN A 155 -7.62 -14.44 -28.18
N ILE A 156 -8.16 -14.32 -26.96
CA ILE A 156 -9.57 -14.04 -26.71
C ILE A 156 -9.68 -12.85 -25.78
N SER A 157 -10.18 -11.72 -26.29
CA SER A 157 -10.36 -10.54 -25.46
C SER A 157 -11.66 -9.78 -25.68
N ARG A 158 -12.12 -9.11 -24.62
CA ARG A 158 -13.28 -8.19 -24.65
C ARG A 158 -14.57 -8.84 -25.18
N CYS A 159 -14.76 -10.15 -24.99
CA CYS A 159 -15.98 -10.86 -25.39
C CYS A 159 -16.99 -10.88 -24.23
N LYS A 160 -17.89 -9.89 -24.18
CA LYS A 160 -18.78 -9.65 -23.01
C LYS A 160 -19.73 -10.78 -22.67
N SER A 161 -20.11 -11.61 -23.63
CA SER A 161 -21.05 -12.73 -23.42
C SER A 161 -20.38 -14.10 -23.30
N LEU A 162 -19.05 -14.18 -23.40
CA LEU A 162 -18.33 -15.45 -23.45
C LEU A 162 -18.32 -16.12 -22.07
N LEU A 163 -19.18 -17.12 -21.89
CA LEU A 163 -19.37 -17.84 -20.62
C LEU A 163 -18.41 -19.03 -20.47
N ALA A 164 -18.11 -19.71 -21.57
CA ALA A 164 -17.39 -20.97 -21.56
C ALA A 164 -16.42 -21.12 -22.74
N LEU A 165 -15.27 -21.73 -22.47
CA LEU A 165 -14.34 -22.17 -23.51
C LEU A 165 -14.81 -23.47 -24.18
N SER A 166 -13.97 -24.02 -25.05
CA SER A 166 -14.27 -25.29 -25.71
C SER A 166 -14.25 -26.44 -24.70
N GLN A 167 -15.13 -27.42 -24.91
CA GLN A 167 -15.06 -28.70 -24.18
C GLN A 167 -13.74 -29.42 -24.41
N THR A 168 -13.12 -29.26 -25.59
CA THR A 168 -11.77 -29.76 -25.87
C THR A 168 -11.01 -28.67 -26.59
N LEU A 169 -10.00 -28.12 -25.93
CA LEU A 169 -9.21 -27.01 -26.43
C LEU A 169 -7.76 -27.45 -26.62
N MET A 170 -7.25 -27.34 -27.84
CA MET A 170 -5.83 -27.58 -28.14
C MET A 170 -5.22 -26.30 -28.70
N VAL A 171 -4.16 -25.80 -28.06
CA VAL A 171 -3.41 -24.62 -28.49
C VAL A 171 -1.93 -25.01 -28.58
N GLY A 172 -1.35 -24.94 -29.77
CA GLY A 172 0.07 -25.28 -30.00
C GLY A 172 1.04 -24.17 -29.57
N GLY A 173 0.56 -22.93 -29.45
CA GLY A 173 1.24 -21.80 -28.84
C GLY A 173 0.68 -21.42 -27.47
N GLY A 174 0.70 -20.13 -27.17
CA GLY A 174 0.14 -19.52 -25.95
C GLY A 174 -1.36 -19.24 -26.05
N PHE A 175 -2.02 -19.24 -24.89
CA PHE A 175 -3.42 -18.84 -24.76
C PHE A 175 -3.53 -17.57 -23.92
N TYR A 176 -3.94 -16.48 -24.57
CA TYR A 176 -4.15 -15.17 -23.96
C TYR A 176 -5.65 -14.90 -23.84
N CYS A 177 -6.13 -14.74 -22.61
CA CYS A 177 -7.52 -14.49 -22.30
C CYS A 177 -7.64 -13.24 -21.44
N SER A 178 -8.23 -12.16 -21.97
CA SER A 178 -8.32 -10.89 -21.23
C SER A 178 -9.68 -10.21 -21.32
N ASN A 179 -10.10 -9.54 -20.24
CA ASN A 179 -11.31 -8.71 -20.26
C ASN A 179 -12.60 -9.47 -20.65
N ASN A 180 -12.73 -10.74 -20.25
CA ASN A 180 -13.92 -11.56 -20.45
C ASN A 180 -14.68 -11.70 -19.12
N ASP A 181 -15.50 -10.70 -18.79
CA ASP A 181 -16.07 -10.51 -17.45
C ASP A 181 -16.96 -11.66 -16.97
N VAL A 182 -17.62 -12.38 -17.87
CA VAL A 182 -18.57 -13.47 -17.54
C VAL A 182 -18.02 -14.88 -17.74
N LEU A 183 -16.74 -15.01 -18.09
CA LEU A 183 -16.11 -16.31 -18.32
C LEU A 183 -15.96 -17.08 -17.02
N THR A 184 -16.64 -18.22 -16.90
CA THR A 184 -16.59 -19.07 -15.69
C THR A 184 -16.01 -20.45 -15.97
N ASP A 185 -16.24 -21.00 -17.17
CA ASP A 185 -16.02 -22.42 -17.44
C ASP A 185 -14.76 -22.66 -18.30
N PHE A 186 -13.78 -23.30 -17.67
CA PHE A 186 -12.61 -23.90 -18.33
C PHE A 186 -12.76 -25.43 -18.34
N SER A 187 -12.58 -26.05 -19.51
CA SER A 187 -12.61 -27.52 -19.60
C SER A 187 -11.33 -28.15 -19.06
N LYS A 188 -11.46 -29.30 -18.39
CA LYS A 188 -10.32 -30.15 -17.98
C LYS A 188 -9.57 -30.73 -19.17
N ASP A 189 -10.25 -30.88 -20.31
CA ASP A 189 -9.67 -31.36 -21.57
C ASP A 189 -9.06 -30.20 -22.38
N THR A 190 -8.22 -29.40 -21.72
CA THR A 190 -7.48 -28.28 -22.33
C THR A 190 -5.99 -28.61 -22.35
N HIS A 191 -5.37 -28.50 -23.51
CA HIS A 191 -3.93 -28.65 -23.71
C HIS A 191 -3.34 -27.39 -24.37
N ILE A 192 -2.33 -26.81 -23.73
CA ILE A 192 -1.64 -25.60 -24.18
C ILE A 192 -0.14 -25.90 -24.19
N SER A 193 0.47 -25.92 -25.38
CA SER A 193 1.91 -26.18 -25.55
C SER A 193 2.78 -24.96 -25.21
N GLY A 194 2.21 -23.75 -25.15
CA GLY A 194 2.83 -22.52 -24.65
C GLY A 194 2.33 -22.12 -23.26
N SER A 195 2.29 -20.80 -23.00
CA SER A 195 1.86 -20.22 -21.73
C SER A 195 0.36 -19.92 -21.71
N LEU A 196 -0.25 -19.94 -20.52
CA LEU A 196 -1.62 -19.50 -20.26
C LEU A 196 -1.60 -18.16 -19.54
N PHE A 197 -2.17 -17.13 -20.16
CA PHE A 197 -2.35 -15.82 -19.57
C PHE A 197 -3.84 -15.49 -19.44
N ILE A 198 -4.31 -15.30 -18.21
CA ILE A 198 -5.68 -14.89 -17.89
C ILE A 198 -5.64 -13.57 -17.14
N SER A 199 -6.31 -12.54 -17.65
CA SER A 199 -6.37 -11.25 -16.96
C SER A 199 -7.72 -10.56 -17.03
N ARG A 200 -8.11 -9.84 -15.97
CA ARG A 200 -9.34 -9.02 -15.98
C ARG A 200 -10.59 -9.83 -16.34
N CYS A 201 -10.67 -11.09 -15.92
CA CYS A 201 -11.84 -11.96 -16.08
C CYS A 201 -12.59 -12.04 -14.75
N LYS A 202 -13.56 -11.14 -14.55
CA LYS A 202 -14.17 -10.90 -13.23
C LYS A 202 -14.90 -12.10 -12.63
N SER A 203 -15.51 -12.96 -13.45
CA SER A 203 -16.26 -14.13 -12.99
C SER A 203 -15.44 -15.43 -13.00
N PHE A 204 -14.16 -15.39 -13.35
CA PHE A 204 -13.31 -16.58 -13.39
C PHE A 204 -12.91 -16.99 -11.97
N GLU A 205 -13.51 -18.06 -11.44
CA GLU A 205 -13.37 -18.43 -10.02
C GLU A 205 -12.25 -19.43 -9.71
N GLN A 206 -11.92 -20.32 -10.63
CA GLN A 206 -10.99 -21.42 -10.36
C GLN A 206 -10.30 -21.93 -11.62
N LEU A 207 -9.03 -22.31 -11.47
CA LEU A 207 -8.29 -23.00 -12.54
C LEU A 207 -8.43 -24.52 -12.35
N PRO A 208 -9.11 -25.24 -13.25
CA PRO A 208 -9.14 -26.70 -13.20
C PRO A 208 -7.77 -27.29 -13.53
N LYS A 209 -7.55 -28.56 -13.18
CA LYS A 209 -6.37 -29.30 -13.62
C LYS A 209 -6.41 -29.48 -15.15
N ILE A 210 -5.54 -28.74 -15.84
CA ILE A 210 -5.36 -28.72 -17.29
C ILE A 210 -3.90 -28.97 -17.64
N ASP A 211 -3.59 -29.22 -18.91
CA ASP A 211 -2.22 -29.43 -19.36
C ASP A 211 -1.64 -28.15 -19.98
N VAL A 212 -0.69 -27.52 -19.30
CA VAL A 212 0.03 -26.32 -19.75
C VAL A 212 1.52 -26.61 -19.67
N GLU A 213 2.21 -26.59 -20.80
CA GLU A 213 3.67 -26.79 -20.86
C GLU A 213 4.44 -25.53 -20.42
N GLY A 214 3.93 -24.34 -20.75
CA GLY A 214 4.51 -23.05 -20.40
C GLY A 214 4.07 -22.49 -19.03
N SER A 215 4.21 -21.17 -18.88
CA SER A 215 3.87 -20.46 -17.65
C SER A 215 2.36 -20.31 -17.48
N VAL A 216 1.91 -20.19 -16.24
CA VAL A 216 0.52 -19.84 -15.91
C VAL A 216 0.49 -18.51 -15.19
N ASP A 217 -0.11 -17.51 -15.82
CA ASP A 217 -0.25 -16.15 -15.32
C ASP A 217 -1.74 -15.81 -15.16
N ILE A 218 -2.16 -15.48 -13.93
CA ILE A 218 -3.53 -15.06 -13.57
C ILE A 218 -3.45 -13.72 -12.85
N TYR A 219 -4.05 -12.68 -13.45
CA TYR A 219 -3.82 -11.30 -13.01
C TYR A 219 -5.12 -10.48 -12.98
N ILE A 220 -5.38 -9.78 -11.87
CA ILE A 220 -6.58 -8.91 -11.72
C ILE A 220 -7.87 -9.68 -12.06
N CYS A 221 -8.10 -10.81 -11.41
CA CYS A 221 -9.37 -11.56 -11.55
C CYS A 221 -10.13 -11.49 -10.23
N ASP A 222 -11.16 -10.65 -10.18
CA ASP A 222 -11.84 -10.25 -8.94
C ASP A 222 -12.47 -11.43 -8.17
N SER A 223 -13.00 -12.42 -8.90
CA SER A 223 -13.61 -13.62 -8.28
C SER A 223 -12.67 -14.83 -8.23
N PHE A 224 -11.42 -14.72 -8.68
CA PHE A 224 -10.51 -15.86 -8.72
C PHE A 224 -10.11 -16.29 -7.32
N LYS A 225 -10.48 -17.52 -6.97
CA LYS A 225 -10.48 -18.03 -5.60
C LYS A 225 -9.49 -19.18 -5.39
N SER A 226 -9.34 -20.07 -6.38
CA SER A 226 -8.80 -21.41 -6.13
C SER A 226 -7.90 -21.96 -7.24
N ILE A 227 -6.77 -22.53 -6.82
CA ILE A 227 -5.96 -23.50 -7.60
C ILE A 227 -5.92 -24.87 -6.91
N LYS A 228 -6.87 -25.16 -6.00
CA LYS A 228 -6.81 -26.33 -5.12
C LYS A 228 -6.70 -27.67 -5.85
N GLU A 229 -7.22 -27.77 -7.08
CA GLU A 229 -7.14 -28.99 -7.91
C GLU A 229 -5.84 -29.11 -8.72
N PHE A 230 -5.02 -28.06 -8.75
CA PHE A 230 -3.83 -27.96 -9.60
C PHE A 230 -2.55 -27.85 -8.75
N ASP A 231 -1.84 -28.97 -8.62
CA ASP A 231 -0.72 -29.16 -7.69
C ASP A 231 0.67 -29.01 -8.33
N THR A 232 0.77 -29.04 -9.66
CA THR A 232 2.05 -29.10 -10.38
C THR A 232 2.05 -28.16 -11.59
N PHE A 233 2.97 -27.21 -11.62
CA PHE A 233 3.18 -26.28 -12.74
C PHE A 233 4.52 -26.56 -13.41
N LYS A 234 4.49 -26.77 -14.74
CA LYS A 234 5.67 -27.21 -15.52
C LYS A 234 6.71 -26.12 -15.77
N SER A 235 6.30 -24.86 -15.64
CA SER A 235 7.14 -23.66 -15.76
C SER A 235 6.88 -22.72 -14.57
N HIS A 236 6.67 -21.42 -14.81
CA HIS A 236 6.35 -20.41 -13.79
C HIS A 236 4.86 -20.40 -13.42
N LEU A 237 4.56 -19.98 -12.20
CA LEU A 237 3.21 -19.69 -11.72
C LEU A 237 3.16 -18.26 -11.18
N ASN A 238 2.22 -17.47 -11.68
CA ASN A 238 2.00 -16.10 -11.21
C ASN A 238 0.50 -15.87 -11.00
N ILE A 239 0.10 -15.68 -9.76
CA ILE A 239 -1.27 -15.31 -9.38
C ILE A 239 -1.15 -14.01 -8.59
N THR A 240 -1.55 -12.90 -9.19
CA THR A 240 -1.30 -11.57 -8.63
C THR A 240 -2.55 -10.70 -8.73
N ARG A 241 -2.83 -9.92 -7.67
CA ARG A 241 -4.00 -9.02 -7.60
C ARG A 241 -5.34 -9.74 -7.79
N CYS A 242 -5.50 -10.94 -7.21
CA CYS A 242 -6.76 -11.67 -7.17
C CYS A 242 -7.34 -11.57 -5.75
N PRO A 243 -8.23 -10.61 -5.46
CA PRO A 243 -8.55 -10.19 -4.09
C PRO A 243 -9.17 -11.30 -3.23
N VAL A 244 -9.87 -12.27 -3.84
CA VAL A 244 -10.52 -13.40 -3.13
C VAL A 244 -9.72 -14.70 -3.17
N PHE A 245 -8.54 -14.71 -3.79
CA PHE A 245 -7.68 -15.88 -3.88
C PHE A 245 -7.26 -16.35 -2.49
N SER A 246 -7.61 -17.59 -2.15
CA SER A 246 -7.44 -18.12 -0.80
C SER A 246 -7.29 -19.62 -0.72
N GLU A 247 -7.61 -20.37 -1.78
CA GLU A 247 -7.61 -21.82 -1.79
C GLU A 247 -6.43 -22.37 -2.62
N THR A 248 -5.49 -23.02 -1.94
CA THR A 248 -4.30 -23.63 -2.52
C THR A 248 -4.30 -25.15 -2.33
N PRO A 249 -3.55 -25.92 -3.15
CA PRO A 249 -3.39 -27.36 -2.93
C PRO A 249 -2.59 -27.62 -1.63
N GLN A 250 -2.66 -28.85 -1.11
CA GLN A 250 -1.89 -29.22 0.09
C GLN A 250 -0.38 -29.18 -0.17
N ALA A 251 0.04 -29.67 -1.35
CA ALA A 251 1.40 -29.61 -1.82
C ALA A 251 1.42 -28.92 -3.19
N LEU A 252 2.34 -27.97 -3.37
CA LEU A 252 2.52 -27.21 -4.60
C LEU A 252 3.92 -27.44 -5.15
N THR A 253 4.01 -27.85 -6.41
CA THR A 253 5.27 -27.98 -7.14
C THR A 253 5.28 -27.03 -8.33
N VAL A 254 6.31 -26.19 -8.43
CA VAL A 254 6.51 -25.25 -9.55
C VAL A 254 7.93 -25.43 -10.07
N ASN A 255 8.06 -25.74 -11.36
CA ASN A 255 9.37 -26.00 -11.99
C ASN A 255 10.14 -24.72 -12.38
N GLY A 256 9.54 -23.55 -12.19
CA GLY A 256 10.19 -22.23 -12.26
C GLY A 256 9.86 -21.38 -11.03
N ASP A 257 9.65 -20.09 -11.25
CA ASP A 257 9.29 -19.12 -10.20
C ASP A 257 7.81 -19.21 -9.85
N CYS A 258 7.49 -18.92 -8.58
CA CYS A 258 6.14 -18.89 -8.05
C CYS A 258 5.87 -17.53 -7.38
N SER A 259 4.96 -16.76 -7.94
CA SER A 259 4.45 -15.52 -7.36
C SER A 259 2.98 -15.66 -7.01
N LEU A 260 2.65 -15.49 -5.73
CA LEU A 260 1.30 -15.43 -5.19
C LEU A 260 1.07 -14.07 -4.49
N CYS A 261 1.79 -13.03 -4.91
CA CYS A 261 1.79 -11.72 -4.26
C CYS A 261 0.51 -10.92 -4.51
N ASP A 262 0.27 -9.88 -3.72
CA ASP A 262 -0.88 -8.98 -3.86
C ASP A 262 -2.24 -9.69 -3.78
N ASN A 263 -2.33 -10.77 -2.99
CA ASN A 263 -3.56 -11.52 -2.75
C ASN A 263 -3.99 -11.37 -1.28
N PRO A 264 -4.80 -10.35 -0.92
CA PRO A 264 -5.10 -9.99 0.46
C PRO A 264 -5.93 -11.02 1.22
N MET A 265 -6.61 -11.96 0.55
CA MET A 265 -7.33 -13.06 1.23
C MET A 265 -6.50 -14.33 1.39
N LEU A 266 -5.31 -14.41 0.80
CA LEU A 266 -4.42 -15.56 0.96
C LEU A 266 -3.79 -15.53 2.35
N ASN A 267 -4.41 -16.24 3.29
CA ASN A 267 -4.01 -16.28 4.69
C ASN A 267 -3.34 -17.60 5.13
N LYS A 268 -3.28 -18.58 4.21
CA LYS A 268 -2.64 -19.88 4.39
C LYS A 268 -1.95 -20.30 3.08
N THR A 269 -0.67 -20.66 3.15
CA THR A 269 0.07 -21.28 2.04
C THR A 269 -0.17 -22.79 1.98
N PRO A 270 0.19 -23.46 0.87
CA PRO A 270 0.36 -24.92 0.86
C PRO A 270 1.22 -25.38 2.04
N ASP A 271 0.94 -26.58 2.55
CA ASP A 271 1.72 -27.17 3.64
C ASP A 271 3.13 -27.56 3.17
N ILE A 272 3.28 -27.89 1.88
CA ILE A 272 4.54 -28.23 1.20
C ILE A 272 4.65 -27.41 -0.09
N MET A 273 5.79 -26.74 -0.31
CA MET A 273 6.09 -25.96 -1.52
C MET A 273 7.46 -26.36 -2.08
N ASN A 274 7.47 -26.95 -3.27
CA ASN A 274 8.67 -27.33 -4.01
C ASN A 274 8.82 -26.41 -5.23
N ILE A 275 9.62 -25.36 -5.11
CA ILE A 275 9.77 -24.30 -6.10
C ILE A 275 11.17 -24.38 -6.70
N LYS A 276 11.31 -24.58 -8.01
CA LYS A 276 12.65 -24.64 -8.65
C LYS A 276 13.22 -23.26 -9.01
N GLY A 277 12.53 -22.20 -8.64
CA GLY A 277 12.98 -20.82 -8.75
C GLY A 277 12.70 -20.03 -7.48
N ALA A 278 12.29 -18.78 -7.68
CA ALA A 278 11.89 -17.81 -6.69
C ALA A 278 10.51 -18.08 -6.09
N LEU A 279 10.31 -17.76 -4.80
CA LEU A 279 8.98 -17.74 -4.18
C LEU A 279 8.63 -16.33 -3.68
N ASN A 280 7.56 -15.75 -4.20
CA ASN A 280 7.03 -14.46 -3.79
C ASN A 280 5.62 -14.59 -3.19
N LEU A 281 5.49 -14.27 -1.90
CA LEU A 281 4.26 -14.24 -1.14
C LEU A 281 3.94 -12.82 -0.62
N SER A 282 4.59 -11.80 -1.17
CA SER A 282 4.47 -10.42 -0.71
C SER A 282 3.04 -9.92 -0.68
N ARG A 283 2.71 -9.07 0.29
CA ARG A 283 1.41 -8.39 0.43
C ARG A 283 0.23 -9.39 0.46
N THR A 284 0.45 -10.53 1.10
CA THR A 284 -0.60 -11.52 1.43
C THR A 284 -0.99 -11.41 2.91
N ALA A 285 -2.06 -12.10 3.32
CA ALA A 285 -2.55 -12.08 4.70
C ALA A 285 -2.05 -13.27 5.54
N ILE A 286 -0.94 -13.90 5.14
CA ILE A 286 -0.35 -15.00 5.90
C ILE A 286 0.02 -14.53 7.30
N LYS A 287 -0.33 -15.34 8.31
CA LYS A 287 -0.05 -15.00 9.73
C LYS A 287 1.24 -15.59 10.24
N ARG A 288 1.68 -16.69 9.62
CA ARG A 288 2.87 -17.45 9.96
C ARG A 288 3.45 -18.06 8.71
N LEU A 289 4.77 -18.06 8.59
CA LEU A 289 5.47 -18.77 7.53
C LEU A 289 6.01 -20.09 8.08
N ASN A 290 5.20 -21.15 8.01
CA ASN A 290 5.46 -22.44 8.63
C ASN A 290 5.34 -23.64 7.67
N ALA A 291 5.18 -23.39 6.37
CA ALA A 291 5.15 -24.42 5.34
C ALA A 291 6.53 -25.09 5.18
N ASP A 292 6.55 -26.33 4.69
CA ASP A 292 7.80 -26.97 4.26
C ASP A 292 8.17 -26.43 2.88
N ILE A 293 9.17 -25.55 2.81
CA ILE A 293 9.55 -24.83 1.58
C ILE A 293 10.92 -25.27 1.13
N THR A 294 10.99 -25.83 -0.08
CA THR A 294 12.22 -26.02 -0.83
C THR A 294 12.21 -25.08 -2.02
N LEU A 295 13.22 -24.21 -2.12
CA LEU A 295 13.38 -23.25 -3.21
C LEU A 295 14.83 -23.18 -3.70
N LEU A 296 15.06 -22.72 -4.93
CA LEU A 296 16.41 -22.60 -5.52
C LEU A 296 16.93 -21.16 -5.67
N SER A 297 16.13 -20.16 -5.29
CA SER A 297 16.44 -18.73 -5.48
C SER A 297 16.07 -17.90 -4.22
N ASN A 298 15.46 -16.73 -4.36
CA ASN A 298 15.05 -15.87 -3.23
C ASN A 298 13.65 -16.24 -2.70
N LEU A 299 13.38 -15.80 -1.48
CA LEU A 299 12.09 -15.87 -0.81
C LEU A 299 11.64 -14.46 -0.45
N SER A 300 10.42 -14.09 -0.82
CA SER A 300 9.84 -12.81 -0.45
C SER A 300 8.51 -12.98 0.28
N VAL A 301 8.40 -12.33 1.45
CA VAL A 301 7.16 -12.12 2.20
C VAL A 301 6.97 -10.62 2.52
N ASP A 302 7.63 -9.74 1.75
CA ASP A 302 7.54 -8.28 1.88
C ASP A 302 6.09 -7.77 1.99
N GLY A 303 5.84 -6.81 2.87
CA GLY A 303 4.54 -6.19 3.09
C GLY A 303 3.45 -7.13 3.64
N CYS A 304 3.80 -8.33 4.13
CA CYS A 304 2.87 -9.23 4.80
C CYS A 304 2.53 -8.72 6.20
N ASN A 305 1.75 -7.65 6.29
CA ASN A 305 1.41 -6.95 7.53
C ASN A 305 0.61 -7.77 8.56
N GLN A 306 0.22 -9.00 8.25
CA GLN A 306 -0.38 -9.95 9.21
C GLN A 306 0.59 -11.01 9.73
N LEU A 307 1.78 -11.11 9.12
CA LEU A 307 2.82 -12.07 9.47
C LEU A 307 3.34 -11.77 10.86
N ARG A 308 3.33 -12.78 11.72
CA ARG A 308 3.80 -12.67 13.12
C ARG A 308 5.11 -13.38 13.35
N SER A 309 5.35 -14.46 12.62
CA SER A 309 6.54 -15.27 12.81
C SER A 309 6.93 -16.06 11.56
N VAL A 310 8.23 -16.24 11.39
CA VAL A 310 8.86 -17.20 10.47
C VAL A 310 9.29 -18.39 11.33
N ASP A 311 8.63 -19.55 11.16
CA ASP A 311 8.66 -20.61 12.18
C ASP A 311 9.66 -21.75 11.88
N ARG A 312 10.33 -21.72 10.72
CA ARG A 312 11.22 -22.81 10.27
C ARG A 312 12.61 -22.33 9.87
N PRO A 313 13.63 -23.19 10.04
CA PRO A 313 15.00 -22.93 9.58
C PRO A 313 15.09 -23.13 8.06
N TYR A 314 14.63 -22.15 7.29
CA TYR A 314 14.72 -22.21 5.83
C TYR A 314 16.17 -22.13 5.35
N SER A 315 16.49 -22.89 4.31
CA SER A 315 17.70 -22.72 3.50
C SER A 315 17.30 -21.99 2.22
N ILE A 316 17.68 -20.73 2.11
CA ILE A 316 17.31 -19.80 1.04
C ILE A 316 18.59 -19.49 0.24
N PRO A 317 18.77 -20.06 -0.97
CA PRO A 317 20.01 -19.86 -1.74
C PRO A 317 20.27 -18.41 -2.18
N GLY A 318 19.21 -17.63 -2.36
CA GLY A 318 19.28 -16.21 -2.69
C GLY A 318 18.87 -15.31 -1.52
N ASP A 319 18.21 -14.19 -1.84
CA ASP A 319 17.80 -13.19 -0.86
C ASP A 319 16.60 -13.64 -0.01
N PHE A 320 16.47 -13.08 1.18
CA PHE A 320 15.26 -13.19 1.97
C PHE A 320 14.69 -11.79 2.24
N ILE A 321 13.56 -11.50 1.60
CA ILE A 321 12.93 -10.18 1.64
C ILE A 321 11.68 -10.23 2.52
N VAL A 322 11.73 -9.51 3.64
CA VAL A 322 10.73 -9.54 4.73
C VAL A 322 10.33 -8.11 5.13
N SER A 323 10.77 -7.10 4.38
CA SER A 323 10.48 -5.69 4.59
C SER A 323 8.98 -5.40 4.79
N ASP A 324 8.66 -4.30 5.46
CA ASP A 324 7.28 -3.83 5.70
C ASP A 324 6.37 -4.85 6.39
N CYS A 325 6.94 -5.81 7.14
CA CYS A 325 6.17 -6.76 7.95
C CYS A 325 5.91 -6.22 9.36
N SER A 326 5.04 -5.22 9.46
CA SER A 326 4.81 -4.46 10.71
C SER A 326 4.39 -5.28 11.94
N ARG A 327 3.90 -6.52 11.77
CA ARG A 327 3.49 -7.41 12.88
C ARG A 327 4.47 -8.56 13.17
N LEU A 328 5.58 -8.63 12.44
CA LEU A 328 6.59 -9.69 12.59
C LEU A 328 7.33 -9.52 13.91
N ARG A 329 7.40 -10.59 14.70
CA ARG A 329 8.02 -10.59 16.04
C ARG A 329 9.18 -11.55 16.18
N ASP A 330 9.12 -12.65 15.44
CA ASP A 330 10.01 -13.80 15.65
C ASP A 330 10.47 -14.36 14.31
N LEU A 331 11.78 -14.60 14.20
CA LEU A 331 12.41 -15.39 13.14
C LEU A 331 12.96 -16.67 13.75
N ALA A 332 12.88 -17.78 13.02
CA ALA A 332 13.40 -19.06 13.47
C ALA A 332 14.92 -19.06 13.62
N GLU A 333 15.40 -19.85 14.58
CA GLU A 333 16.81 -20.17 14.73
C GLU A 333 17.25 -21.14 13.61
N GLY A 334 18.43 -20.90 13.05
CA GLY A 334 19.05 -21.75 12.03
C GLY A 334 18.61 -21.47 10.59
N ILE A 335 18.11 -20.27 10.29
CA ILE A 335 17.87 -19.85 8.91
C ILE A 335 19.24 -19.68 8.20
N GLU A 336 19.35 -20.18 6.98
CA GLU A 336 20.52 -20.06 6.11
C GLU A 336 20.14 -19.24 4.88
N ILE A 337 20.85 -18.16 4.60
CA ILE A 337 20.59 -17.22 3.50
C ILE A 337 21.86 -17.07 2.68
N GLY A 338 21.81 -17.43 1.40
CA GLY A 338 22.93 -17.30 0.47
C GLY A 338 23.07 -15.90 -0.14
N GLY A 339 21.98 -15.10 -0.12
CA GLY A 339 21.91 -13.69 -0.51
C GLY A 339 21.83 -12.74 0.68
N SER A 340 21.15 -11.61 0.48
CA SER A 340 20.92 -10.56 1.49
C SER A 340 19.65 -10.82 2.30
N LEU A 341 19.58 -10.24 3.51
CA LEU A 341 18.40 -10.26 4.36
C LEU A 341 17.84 -8.85 4.51
N ASP A 342 16.62 -8.65 4.04
CA ASP A 342 15.92 -7.38 4.16
C ASP A 342 14.78 -7.46 5.17
N LEU A 343 14.91 -6.71 6.26
CA LEU A 343 13.93 -6.60 7.35
C LEU A 343 13.47 -5.15 7.54
N GLU A 344 13.69 -4.27 6.56
CA GLU A 344 13.30 -2.86 6.65
C GLU A 344 11.86 -2.68 7.15
N ASP A 345 11.66 -1.74 8.06
CA ASP A 345 10.35 -1.37 8.61
C ASP A 345 9.57 -2.55 9.26
N CYS A 346 10.27 -3.58 9.73
CA CYS A 346 9.73 -4.59 10.63
C CYS A 346 9.60 -4.07 12.07
N ILE A 347 8.79 -3.04 12.26
CA ILE A 347 8.70 -2.22 13.49
C ILE A 347 8.37 -3.00 14.79
N THR A 348 7.82 -4.22 14.72
CA THR A 348 7.54 -5.05 15.92
C THR A 348 8.57 -6.14 16.19
N LEU A 349 9.61 -6.24 15.36
CA LEU A 349 10.69 -7.20 15.52
C LEU A 349 11.62 -6.72 16.63
N GLY A 350 11.57 -7.39 17.78
CA GLY A 350 12.35 -6.97 18.96
C GLY A 350 13.79 -7.50 19.00
N ARG A 351 14.11 -8.51 18.19
CA ARG A 351 15.43 -9.14 18.15
C ARG A 351 15.62 -9.99 16.90
N LEU A 352 16.88 -10.18 16.53
CA LEU A 352 17.31 -11.19 15.57
C LEU A 352 17.54 -12.54 16.27
N PRO A 353 17.46 -13.67 15.53
CA PRO A 353 17.80 -14.99 16.08
C PRO A 353 19.29 -15.09 16.39
N ASN A 354 19.64 -15.91 17.38
CA ASN A 354 21.05 -16.09 17.78
C ASN A 354 21.84 -16.89 16.75
N ARG A 355 21.18 -17.76 15.99
CA ARG A 355 21.75 -18.56 14.91
C ARG A 355 21.06 -18.21 13.61
N LEU A 356 21.77 -17.48 12.75
CA LEU A 356 21.42 -17.24 11.36
C LEU A 356 22.73 -17.22 10.57
N THR A 357 22.74 -17.88 9.42
CA THR A 357 23.92 -17.94 8.55
C THR A 357 23.66 -17.11 7.30
N MET A 358 24.46 -16.07 7.08
CA MET A 358 24.44 -15.26 5.87
C MET A 358 25.80 -14.58 5.66
N SER A 359 26.09 -14.13 4.44
CA SER A 359 27.36 -13.47 4.10
C SER A 359 27.23 -12.26 3.17
N ASN A 360 26.03 -11.68 3.06
CA ASN A 360 25.75 -10.47 2.27
C ASN A 360 25.05 -9.41 3.12
N ASP A 361 24.42 -8.44 2.47
CA ASP A 361 23.88 -7.26 3.12
C ASP A 361 22.72 -7.59 4.06
N LEU A 362 22.67 -6.88 5.18
CA LEU A 362 21.62 -6.99 6.19
C LEU A 362 20.97 -5.61 6.36
N ASN A 363 19.68 -5.53 6.06
CA ASN A 363 18.92 -4.31 6.25
C ASN A 363 17.98 -4.42 7.46
N LEU A 364 18.23 -3.63 8.50
CA LEU A 364 17.39 -3.49 9.70
C LEU A 364 16.83 -2.07 9.83
N SER A 365 16.85 -1.26 8.77
CA SER A 365 16.36 0.11 8.83
C SER A 365 14.91 0.15 9.36
N GLY A 366 14.60 1.06 10.27
CA GLY A 366 13.25 1.21 10.82
C GLY A 366 12.81 0.09 11.79
N CYS A 367 13.69 -0.84 12.15
CA CYS A 367 13.42 -1.85 13.18
C CYS A 367 13.59 -1.28 14.61
N ASP A 368 12.71 -0.36 15.00
CA ASP A 368 12.80 0.44 16.23
C ASP A 368 12.93 -0.37 17.54
N LEU A 369 12.43 -1.61 17.57
CA LEU A 369 12.47 -2.45 18.77
C LEU A 369 13.74 -3.29 18.91
N ILE A 370 14.63 -3.30 17.90
CA ILE A 370 15.92 -3.97 18.00
C ILE A 370 16.86 -3.12 18.85
N VAL A 371 17.13 -3.58 20.08
CA VAL A 371 18.00 -2.91 21.05
C VAL A 371 19.36 -3.59 21.23
N GLU A 372 19.55 -4.77 20.63
CA GLU A 372 20.79 -5.54 20.65
C GLU A 372 20.97 -6.30 19.33
N LEU A 373 22.23 -6.50 18.92
CA LEU A 373 22.60 -7.29 17.76
C LEU A 373 23.28 -8.60 18.21
N PRO A 374 22.95 -9.75 17.63
CA PRO A 374 23.69 -10.99 17.87
C PRO A 374 25.14 -10.92 17.37
N ASP A 375 26.02 -11.73 17.95
CA ASP A 375 27.45 -11.78 17.60
C ASP A 375 27.70 -12.04 16.10
N TRP A 376 26.85 -12.81 15.42
CA TRP A 376 27.05 -13.12 14.01
C TRP A 376 27.00 -11.89 13.10
N VAL A 377 26.31 -10.80 13.51
CA VAL A 377 26.17 -9.58 12.70
C VAL A 377 27.53 -8.89 12.48
N VAL A 378 28.40 -8.88 13.49
CA VAL A 378 29.74 -8.28 13.36
C VAL A 378 30.74 -9.21 12.63
N HIS A 379 30.38 -10.48 12.48
CA HIS A 379 31.17 -11.51 11.79
C HIS A 379 30.60 -11.88 10.41
N ILE A 380 29.55 -11.18 9.96
CA ILE A 380 28.85 -11.46 8.70
C ILE A 380 29.78 -11.40 7.47
N ALA A 381 30.78 -10.52 7.52
CA ALA A 381 31.74 -10.32 6.44
C ALA A 381 32.93 -11.29 6.47
N ASP A 382 33.09 -12.12 7.51
CA ASP A 382 34.29 -12.98 7.67
C ASP A 382 34.43 -14.00 6.53
N ASN A 383 33.32 -14.39 5.91
CA ASN A 383 33.27 -15.29 4.77
C ASN A 383 32.71 -14.63 3.48
N ALA A 384 32.56 -13.31 3.45
CA ALA A 384 31.98 -12.61 2.31
C ALA A 384 32.98 -12.46 1.16
N SER A 385 32.50 -12.57 -0.09
CA SER A 385 33.31 -12.36 -1.29
C SER A 385 33.40 -10.89 -1.73
N HIS A 386 32.59 -10.02 -1.15
CA HIS A 386 32.55 -8.57 -1.42
C HIS A 386 32.26 -7.81 -0.13
N GLY A 387 32.35 -6.48 -0.17
CA GLY A 387 31.98 -5.64 0.95
C GLY A 387 30.52 -5.84 1.33
N VAL A 388 30.26 -5.96 2.63
CA VAL A 388 28.94 -6.17 3.22
C VAL A 388 28.48 -4.88 3.89
N MET A 389 27.24 -4.50 3.62
CA MET A 389 26.55 -3.41 4.28
C MET A 389 25.58 -3.95 5.33
N VAL A 390 25.66 -3.42 6.54
CA VAL A 390 24.66 -3.63 7.59
C VAL A 390 24.01 -2.30 7.91
N ASP A 391 22.76 -2.15 7.53
CA ASP A 391 21.96 -0.96 7.85
C ASP A 391 21.24 -1.17 9.18
N VAL A 392 21.54 -0.30 10.14
CA VAL A 392 20.92 -0.28 11.47
C VAL A 392 20.34 1.09 11.79
N SER A 393 20.12 1.92 10.77
CA SER A 393 19.51 3.23 10.92
C SER A 393 18.08 3.09 11.45
N HIS A 394 17.64 3.99 12.33
CA HIS A 394 16.31 3.92 12.95
C HIS A 394 16.03 2.56 13.63
N THR A 395 17.02 2.04 14.35
CA THR A 395 16.84 0.94 15.30
C THR A 395 16.84 1.47 16.73
N GLY A 396 16.41 0.65 17.69
CA GLY A 396 16.48 0.93 19.12
C GLY A 396 17.87 0.77 19.74
N LEU A 397 18.93 0.65 18.94
CA LEU A 397 20.29 0.42 19.44
C LEU A 397 20.81 1.63 20.26
N PRO A 398 21.46 1.40 21.42
CA PRO A 398 22.04 2.49 22.20
C PRO A 398 23.06 3.30 21.39
N ALA A 399 23.11 4.63 21.59
CA ALA A 399 24.05 5.51 20.89
C ALA A 399 25.52 5.07 21.04
N ALA A 400 25.89 4.53 22.20
CA ALA A 400 27.23 3.98 22.42
C ALA A 400 27.52 2.76 21.53
N THR A 401 26.53 1.89 21.32
CA THR A 401 26.61 0.75 20.40
C THR A 401 26.75 1.25 18.96
N LEU A 402 25.93 2.21 18.54
CA LEU A 402 26.02 2.81 17.20
C LEU A 402 27.41 3.41 16.95
N GLN A 403 27.98 4.14 17.93
CA GLN A 403 29.33 4.68 17.81
C GLN A 403 30.41 3.58 17.71
N GLN A 404 30.23 2.45 18.40
CA GLN A 404 31.13 1.30 18.29
C GLN A 404 31.06 0.65 16.90
N LEU A 405 29.85 0.53 16.34
CA LEU A 405 29.62 0.01 14.99
C LEU A 405 30.21 0.95 13.92
N GLU A 406 30.06 2.27 14.07
CA GLU A 406 30.70 3.28 13.21
C GLU A 406 32.23 3.20 13.25
N ALA A 407 32.79 2.85 14.41
CA ALA A 407 34.23 2.71 14.61
C ALA A 407 34.77 1.32 14.22
N ASN A 408 33.96 0.48 13.56
CA ASN A 408 34.38 -0.84 13.10
C ASN A 408 35.64 -0.76 12.23
N THR A 409 36.58 -1.70 12.45
CA THR A 409 37.87 -1.74 11.74
C THR A 409 37.92 -2.79 10.63
N ASN A 410 36.89 -3.63 10.48
CA ASN A 410 36.82 -4.60 9.40
C ASN A 410 36.53 -3.87 8.06
N PRO A 411 37.48 -3.86 7.10
CA PRO A 411 37.31 -3.11 5.85
C PRO A 411 36.26 -3.70 4.90
N MET A 412 35.82 -4.93 5.15
CA MET A 412 34.78 -5.62 4.36
C MET A 412 33.39 -5.45 4.96
N LEU A 413 33.25 -4.77 6.11
CA LEU A 413 31.99 -4.61 6.82
C LEU A 413 31.72 -3.13 7.10
N THR A 414 30.68 -2.60 6.49
CA THR A 414 30.24 -1.22 6.72
C THR A 414 28.93 -1.23 7.49
N PHE A 415 28.86 -0.42 8.54
CA PHE A 415 27.61 -0.17 9.26
C PHE A 415 27.05 1.18 8.85
N ARG A 416 25.80 1.20 8.38
CA ARG A 416 25.02 2.43 8.26
C ARG A 416 24.21 2.62 9.54
N THR A 417 24.68 3.51 10.41
CA THR A 417 24.11 3.78 11.74
C THR A 417 23.29 5.06 11.80
N ARG A 418 23.51 5.94 10.82
CA ARG A 418 22.78 7.18 10.60
C ARG A 418 22.27 7.12 9.18
N ASN A 419 21.25 7.90 8.91
CA ASN A 419 20.76 8.04 7.55
C ASN A 419 21.88 8.67 6.69
N ASP A 420 22.70 7.84 6.04
CA ASP A 420 23.53 8.30 4.91
C ASP A 420 22.65 8.73 3.72
N PHE A 421 21.32 8.57 3.84
CA PHE A 421 20.29 9.20 3.01
C PHE A 421 19.85 10.60 3.48
N LEU A 422 20.48 11.20 4.50
CA LEU A 422 20.25 12.60 4.90
C LEU A 422 21.47 13.50 4.67
N VAL A 423 22.27 13.19 3.64
CA VAL A 423 22.98 14.22 2.87
C VAL A 423 22.49 14.18 1.43
N ASP A 424 21.17 14.23 1.25
CA ASP A 424 20.63 14.68 -0.03
C ASP A 424 20.72 16.21 -0.01
N GLU A 425 21.64 16.76 -0.81
CA GLU A 425 21.61 18.18 -1.19
C GLU A 425 20.27 18.46 -1.89
N GLY A 426 19.19 18.67 -1.12
CA GLY A 426 17.86 18.87 -1.73
C GLY A 426 16.66 18.83 -0.80
N LEU A 427 16.75 18.32 0.44
CA LEU A 427 15.62 18.38 1.38
C LEU A 427 15.38 19.83 1.83
N ALA A 428 14.14 20.29 1.67
CA ALA A 428 13.74 21.59 2.18
C ALA A 428 13.89 21.62 3.72
N SER A 429 14.59 22.63 4.23
CA SER A 429 14.66 22.91 5.67
C SER A 429 13.69 24.03 6.01
N ILE A 430 12.75 23.76 6.93
CA ILE A 430 11.86 24.76 7.49
C ILE A 430 12.49 25.26 8.79
N THR A 431 13.05 26.46 8.71
CA THR A 431 13.64 27.12 9.88
C THR A 431 12.61 27.97 10.61
N THR A 432 12.25 27.58 11.83
CA THR A 432 11.22 28.23 12.65
C THR A 432 11.74 28.73 14.01
N GLN A 433 10.87 29.35 14.80
CA GLN A 433 11.11 29.81 16.16
C GLN A 433 9.81 29.77 16.96
N GLU A 434 9.92 29.75 18.30
CA GLU A 434 8.75 29.75 19.17
C GLU A 434 7.79 30.92 18.88
N GLY A 435 6.53 30.59 18.62
CA GLY A 435 5.47 31.54 18.26
C GLY A 435 5.31 31.79 16.76
N GLN A 436 6.08 31.14 15.90
CA GLN A 436 6.01 31.30 14.43
C GLN A 436 5.77 29.98 13.67
N GLU A 437 5.66 28.87 14.39
CA GLU A 437 5.58 27.52 13.81
C GLU A 437 4.47 27.36 12.77
N ALA A 438 3.26 27.87 13.05
CA ALA A 438 2.14 27.78 12.11
C ALA A 438 2.44 28.51 10.79
N GLN A 439 3.01 29.70 10.87
CA GLN A 439 3.31 30.53 9.70
C GLN A 439 4.38 29.86 8.82
N ASP A 440 5.48 29.43 9.42
CA ASP A 440 6.62 28.85 8.70
C ASP A 440 6.27 27.49 8.08
N LEU A 441 5.58 26.62 8.82
CA LEU A 441 5.13 25.31 8.31
C LEU A 441 4.11 25.48 7.18
N LEU A 442 3.09 26.31 7.37
CA LEU A 442 2.04 26.48 6.35
C LEU A 442 2.54 27.19 5.09
N GLN A 443 3.58 28.02 5.17
CA GLN A 443 4.21 28.61 3.99
C GLN A 443 4.77 27.53 3.06
N PHE A 444 5.37 26.49 3.61
CA PHE A 444 5.89 25.34 2.87
C PHE A 444 4.77 24.39 2.44
N LEU A 445 3.92 23.96 3.39
CA LEU A 445 2.89 22.94 3.16
C LEU A 445 1.84 23.37 2.13
N ARG A 446 1.60 24.67 1.93
CA ARG A 446 0.69 25.14 0.88
C ARG A 446 1.26 24.95 -0.53
N GLN A 447 2.58 24.91 -0.66
CA GLN A 447 3.27 24.75 -1.95
C GLN A 447 3.56 23.27 -2.21
N GLU A 448 4.11 22.59 -1.21
CA GLU A 448 4.48 21.18 -1.32
C GLU A 448 3.88 20.33 -0.17
N PRO A 449 2.56 20.12 -0.17
CA PRO A 449 1.83 19.47 0.93
C PRO A 449 2.40 18.13 1.40
N ALA A 450 2.88 17.29 0.46
CA ALA A 450 3.39 15.94 0.69
C ALA A 450 4.94 15.83 0.61
N ALA A 451 5.66 16.90 0.30
CA ALA A 451 7.11 16.85 0.16
C ALA A 451 7.79 16.56 1.51
N PRO A 452 8.92 15.84 1.51
CA PRO A 452 9.70 15.63 2.72
C PRO A 452 10.45 16.93 3.07
N PHE A 453 10.56 17.23 4.36
CA PHE A 453 11.31 18.39 4.88
C PHE A 453 11.84 18.08 6.28
N ILE A 454 12.74 18.93 6.76
CA ILE A 454 13.21 18.92 8.16
C ILE A 454 12.81 20.21 8.86
N VAL A 455 12.48 20.14 10.15
CA VAL A 455 12.23 21.32 10.98
C VAL A 455 13.46 21.67 11.80
N GLN A 456 13.85 22.94 11.80
CA GLN A 456 14.99 23.45 12.58
C GLN A 456 14.60 24.71 13.35
N TYR A 457 14.93 24.80 14.64
CA TYR A 457 14.72 26.01 15.43
C TYR A 457 15.94 26.94 15.35
N ARG A 458 15.73 28.25 15.10
CA ARG A 458 16.81 29.24 14.82
C ARG A 458 17.94 29.35 15.85
N ASN A 459 17.75 28.87 17.08
CA ASN A 459 18.73 28.95 18.17
C ASN A 459 19.02 27.58 18.81
N ASP A 460 18.60 26.48 18.18
CA ASP A 460 18.78 25.13 18.69
C ASP A 460 19.56 24.29 17.67
N TYR A 461 20.59 23.56 18.12
CA TYR A 461 21.44 22.74 17.24
C TYR A 461 20.80 21.38 16.91
N GLY A 462 19.57 21.12 17.38
CA GLY A 462 18.82 19.89 17.11
C GLY A 462 18.42 19.77 15.64
N ILE A 463 18.91 18.73 14.97
CA ILE A 463 18.41 18.28 13.66
C ILE A 463 17.22 17.35 13.92
N ASP A 464 16.17 17.49 13.10
CA ASP A 464 14.91 16.76 13.24
C ASP A 464 15.08 15.24 13.21
N GLN A 465 14.88 14.60 14.36
CA GLN A 465 14.69 13.14 14.50
C GLN A 465 13.26 12.83 14.98
N GLY A 466 12.28 13.61 14.51
CA GLY A 466 10.85 13.43 14.80
C GLY A 466 10.35 14.13 16.05
N GLY A 467 11.19 14.34 17.08
CA GLY A 467 10.80 15.09 18.29
C GLY A 467 10.60 16.60 18.04
N VAL A 468 11.44 17.18 17.18
CA VAL A 468 11.37 18.60 16.78
C VAL A 468 10.16 18.86 15.89
N SER A 469 9.92 17.99 14.90
CA SER A 469 8.72 18.04 14.07
C SER A 469 7.42 17.94 14.89
N ARG A 470 7.33 16.96 15.82
CA ARG A 470 6.15 16.82 16.69
C ARG A 470 5.85 18.09 17.47
N GLN A 471 6.88 18.70 18.06
CA GLN A 471 6.71 19.95 18.81
C GLN A 471 6.24 21.11 17.92
N ALA A 472 6.80 21.23 16.72
CA ALA A 472 6.43 22.29 15.80
C ALA A 472 4.98 22.16 15.33
N PHE A 473 4.53 20.96 14.99
CA PHE A 473 3.15 20.69 14.57
C PHE A 473 2.14 20.83 15.71
N ASP A 474 2.47 20.38 16.92
CA ASP A 474 1.64 20.58 18.11
C ASP A 474 1.42 22.06 18.39
N ARG A 475 2.47 22.88 18.31
CA ARG A 475 2.35 24.34 18.49
C ARG A 475 1.62 25.02 17.34
N ALA A 476 1.87 24.59 16.11
CA ALA A 476 1.28 25.17 14.91
C ALA A 476 -0.24 25.03 14.89
N ILE A 477 -0.80 23.87 15.27
CA ILE A 477 -2.25 23.70 15.28
C ILE A 477 -2.92 24.60 16.33
N HIS A 478 -2.32 24.75 17.52
CA HIS A 478 -2.81 25.65 18.56
C HIS A 478 -2.72 27.12 18.14
N GLN A 479 -1.60 27.54 17.54
CA GLN A 479 -1.44 28.88 16.98
C GLN A 479 -2.45 29.18 15.86
N LEU A 480 -2.77 28.18 15.03
CA LEU A 480 -3.78 28.34 13.98
C LEU A 480 -5.17 28.54 14.60
N ILE A 481 -5.55 27.75 15.61
CA ILE A 481 -6.82 27.91 16.34
C ILE A 481 -6.90 29.31 16.97
N ASP A 482 -5.85 29.73 17.67
CA ASP A 482 -5.81 31.03 18.37
C ASP A 482 -5.84 32.22 17.41
N SER A 483 -5.23 32.09 16.23
CA SER A 483 -5.19 33.14 15.21
C SER A 483 -6.42 33.19 14.31
N THR A 484 -7.31 32.18 14.37
CA THR A 484 -8.55 32.11 13.58
C THR A 484 -9.78 31.82 14.46
N PRO A 485 -10.04 32.64 15.49
CA PRO A 485 -11.08 32.35 16.49
C PRO A 485 -12.50 32.37 15.92
N ASP A 486 -12.70 32.95 14.74
CA ASP A 486 -13.97 33.02 14.02
C ASP A 486 -14.23 31.79 13.14
N LEU A 487 -13.20 30.99 12.84
CA LEU A 487 -13.32 29.70 12.14
C LEU A 487 -13.93 28.61 13.03
N PHE A 488 -13.84 28.77 14.35
CA PHE A 488 -14.28 27.77 15.31
C PHE A 488 -15.38 28.30 16.23
N GLU A 489 -16.18 27.38 16.75
CA GLU A 489 -17.04 27.63 17.90
C GLU A 489 -16.83 26.58 18.99
N ILE A 490 -17.16 26.94 20.23
CA ILE A 490 -16.98 26.05 21.39
C ILE A 490 -18.26 25.24 21.58
N HIS A 491 -18.19 23.94 21.31
CA HIS A 491 -19.23 22.97 21.58
C HIS A 491 -18.80 22.07 22.74
N LYS A 492 -19.53 22.14 23.87
CA LYS A 492 -19.25 21.37 25.10
C LYS A 492 -17.79 21.50 25.60
N GLY A 493 -17.21 22.69 25.45
CA GLY A 493 -15.86 22.99 25.92
C GLY A 493 -14.73 22.61 24.96
N GLN A 494 -15.05 22.13 23.75
CA GLN A 494 -14.08 21.79 22.71
C GLN A 494 -14.44 22.49 21.39
N PHE A 495 -13.50 22.55 20.45
CA PHE A 495 -13.71 23.24 19.18
C PHE A 495 -14.44 22.36 18.15
N ILE A 496 -15.35 22.98 17.41
CA ILE A 496 -15.86 22.52 16.11
C ILE A 496 -15.75 23.67 15.11
N PHE A 497 -15.89 23.40 13.81
CA PHE A 497 -16.00 24.48 12.83
C PHE A 497 -17.25 25.33 13.06
N GLN A 498 -17.13 26.63 12.82
CA GLN A 498 -18.21 27.60 12.89
C GLN A 498 -19.37 27.20 11.97
N THR A 499 -20.58 27.22 12.51
CA THR A 499 -21.78 26.86 11.74
C THR A 499 -22.51 28.06 11.17
N ASP A 500 -22.26 29.27 11.69
CA ASP A 500 -22.89 30.51 11.25
C ASP A 500 -22.02 31.24 10.22
N LYS A 501 -22.51 31.35 8.98
CA LYS A 501 -21.77 31.97 7.87
C LYS A 501 -21.46 33.44 8.10
N ASP A 502 -22.30 34.15 8.82
CA ASP A 502 -22.11 35.59 9.05
C ASP A 502 -21.02 35.87 10.10
N LYS A 503 -20.56 34.83 10.80
CA LYS A 503 -19.51 34.93 11.83
C LYS A 503 -18.10 34.62 11.32
N ILE A 504 -17.94 34.05 10.12
CA ILE A 504 -16.63 33.59 9.63
C ILE A 504 -16.05 34.57 8.58
N THR A 505 -14.79 34.94 8.77
CA THR A 505 -14.03 35.76 7.82
C THR A 505 -12.81 35.03 7.24
N HIS A 506 -12.40 33.92 7.85
CA HIS A 506 -11.20 33.15 7.47
C HIS A 506 -11.50 31.74 6.91
N ILE A 507 -12.42 31.62 5.96
CA ILE A 507 -12.75 30.33 5.30
C ILE A 507 -11.51 29.56 4.77
N PRO A 508 -10.51 30.20 4.12
CA PRO A 508 -9.32 29.49 3.63
C PRO A 508 -8.47 28.83 4.72
N SER A 509 -8.66 29.20 5.99
CA SER A 509 -7.92 28.60 7.11
C SER A 509 -8.35 27.17 7.40
N ALA A 510 -9.56 26.73 6.99
CA ALA A 510 -9.98 25.33 7.08
C ALA A 510 -9.04 24.39 6.30
N SER A 511 -8.59 24.82 5.11
CA SER A 511 -7.56 24.13 4.33
C SER A 511 -6.23 24.00 5.09
N SER A 512 -5.85 25.03 5.86
CA SER A 512 -4.63 25.01 6.67
C SER A 512 -4.75 24.05 7.86
N VAL A 513 -5.94 23.93 8.46
CA VAL A 513 -6.24 22.90 9.48
C VAL A 513 -6.03 21.51 8.87
N GLY A 514 -6.58 21.27 7.67
CA GLY A 514 -6.40 20.02 6.93
C GLY A 514 -4.93 19.63 6.70
N LEU A 515 -4.11 20.57 6.23
CA LEU A 515 -2.67 20.36 6.00
C LEU A 515 -1.94 19.96 7.29
N LEU A 516 -2.19 20.66 8.40
CA LEU A 516 -1.54 20.36 9.68
C LEU A 516 -2.01 19.02 10.24
N LEU A 517 -3.33 18.76 10.26
CA LEU A 517 -3.89 17.52 10.79
C LEU A 517 -3.46 16.29 9.99
N GLY A 518 -3.28 16.43 8.68
CA GLY A 518 -2.75 15.36 7.84
C GLY A 518 -1.32 14.96 8.20
N ARG A 519 -0.45 15.94 8.44
CA ARG A 519 0.93 15.69 8.91
C ARG A 519 0.97 15.19 10.35
N ILE A 520 0.12 15.71 11.23
CA ILE A 520 -0.05 15.22 12.61
C ILE A 520 -0.41 13.73 12.61
N ALA A 521 -1.39 13.32 11.79
CA ALA A 521 -1.79 11.93 11.66
C ALA A 521 -0.65 11.06 11.10
N GLN A 522 0.09 11.55 10.10
CA GLN A 522 1.24 10.85 9.51
C GLN A 522 2.37 10.64 10.52
N LEU A 523 2.61 11.62 11.40
CA LEU A 523 3.61 11.53 12.47
C LEU A 523 3.16 10.65 13.65
N GLY A 524 1.93 10.13 13.63
CA GLY A 524 1.37 9.29 14.70
C GLY A 524 1.30 10.00 16.05
N MET A 525 1.30 11.33 16.06
CA MET A 525 1.34 12.14 17.28
C MET A 525 -0.08 12.52 17.75
N GLY A 526 -0.27 12.61 19.07
CA GLY A 526 -1.53 13.06 19.65
C GLY A 526 -1.51 14.55 20.01
N ILE A 527 -2.44 15.34 19.46
CA ILE A 527 -2.60 16.77 19.84
C ILE A 527 -3.55 16.97 21.04
N GLY A 528 -4.07 15.89 21.61
CA GLY A 528 -5.02 15.93 22.71
C GLY A 528 -6.45 16.24 22.28
N THR A 529 -7.28 16.60 23.24
CA THR A 529 -8.73 16.75 23.09
C THR A 529 -9.15 18.18 22.77
N CYS A 530 -8.46 18.84 21.84
CA CYS A 530 -8.80 20.21 21.43
C CYS A 530 -10.12 20.29 20.65
N PHE A 531 -10.39 19.32 19.78
CA PHE A 531 -11.62 19.24 18.99
C PHE A 531 -12.66 18.30 19.61
N HIS A 532 -13.95 18.60 19.41
CA HIS A 532 -15.06 17.75 19.84
C HIS A 532 -15.18 16.50 18.95
N ASP A 533 -15.80 15.42 19.45
CA ASP A 533 -16.00 14.17 18.69
C ASP A 533 -16.69 14.38 17.33
N ASP A 534 -17.63 15.32 17.27
CA ASP A 534 -18.36 15.59 16.03
C ASP A 534 -17.48 16.28 14.97
N PHE A 535 -16.41 16.97 15.38
CA PHE A 535 -15.38 17.45 14.45
C PHE A 535 -14.70 16.27 13.76
N TYR A 536 -14.25 15.28 14.53
CA TYR A 536 -13.56 14.12 14.00
C TYR A 536 -14.48 13.25 13.12
N LYS A 537 -15.75 13.06 13.52
CA LYS A 537 -16.71 12.29 12.70
C LYS A 537 -16.96 12.94 11.34
N ASN A 538 -17.19 14.25 11.32
CA ASN A 538 -17.43 14.97 10.07
C ASN A 538 -16.17 15.04 9.22
N LEU A 539 -14.99 15.29 9.81
CA LEU A 539 -13.74 15.29 9.07
C LEU A 539 -13.42 13.90 8.50
N PHE A 540 -13.62 12.84 9.29
CA PHE A 540 -13.42 11.45 8.87
C PHE A 540 -14.28 11.08 7.66
N HIS A 541 -15.58 11.40 7.70
CA HIS A 541 -16.51 11.12 6.61
C HIS A 541 -15.99 11.65 5.27
N HIS A 542 -15.59 12.93 5.24
CA HIS A 542 -15.07 13.54 4.01
C HIS A 542 -13.66 13.06 3.66
N TYR A 543 -12.80 12.76 4.65
CA TYR A 543 -11.47 12.22 4.41
C TYR A 543 -11.51 10.86 3.69
N GLN A 544 -12.47 9.99 4.05
CA GLN A 544 -12.66 8.71 3.36
C GLN A 544 -12.97 8.89 1.87
N CYS A 545 -13.65 9.96 1.50
CA CYS A 545 -13.97 10.29 0.11
C CYS A 545 -12.78 10.79 -0.70
N VAL A 546 -11.67 11.20 -0.07
CA VAL A 546 -10.51 11.78 -0.76
C VAL A 546 -9.20 10.99 -0.61
N ASN A 547 -9.15 9.99 0.27
CA ASN A 547 -7.92 9.21 0.51
C ASN A 547 -7.55 8.26 -0.65
N LEU A 548 -8.48 7.99 -1.59
CA LEU A 548 -8.31 6.98 -2.64
C LEU A 548 -8.74 7.44 -4.04
N ILE A 549 -8.90 8.75 -4.25
CA ILE A 549 -9.37 9.33 -5.52
C ILE A 549 -8.21 9.88 -6.36
N ASP A 550 -8.40 9.98 -7.67
CA ASP A 550 -7.39 10.53 -8.58
C ASP A 550 -7.32 12.07 -8.55
N ASP A 551 -6.33 12.66 -9.23
CA ASP A 551 -6.12 14.13 -9.26
C ASP A 551 -7.29 14.90 -9.88
N GLN A 552 -8.02 14.30 -10.82
CA GLN A 552 -9.15 14.94 -11.50
C GLN A 552 -10.39 14.94 -10.61
N GLU A 553 -10.67 13.82 -9.94
CA GLU A 553 -11.72 13.68 -8.94
C GLU A 553 -11.48 14.61 -7.75
N LEU A 554 -10.22 14.70 -7.29
CA LEU A 554 -9.83 15.60 -6.20
C LEU A 554 -10.03 17.08 -6.57
N LYS A 555 -9.76 17.45 -7.83
CA LYS A 555 -10.06 18.80 -8.31
C LYS A 555 -11.56 19.09 -8.27
N SER A 556 -12.39 18.16 -8.75
CA SER A 556 -13.86 18.31 -8.70
C SER A 556 -14.35 18.47 -7.25
N PHE A 557 -13.79 17.68 -6.34
CA PHE A 557 -14.07 17.76 -4.92
C PHE A 557 -13.76 19.15 -4.33
N PHE A 558 -12.62 19.76 -4.70
CA PHE A 558 -12.29 21.13 -4.26
C PHE A 558 -13.19 22.20 -4.88
N ASP A 559 -13.60 22.03 -6.14
CA ASP A 559 -14.51 22.95 -6.82
C ASP A 559 -15.88 22.96 -6.12
N GLU A 560 -16.41 21.79 -5.77
CA GLU A 560 -17.66 21.62 -5.02
C GLU A 560 -17.57 22.14 -3.58
N ALA A 561 -16.46 21.84 -2.87
CA ALA A 561 -16.20 22.37 -1.53
C ALA A 561 -16.15 23.91 -1.54
N SER A 562 -15.50 24.49 -2.55
CA SER A 562 -15.42 25.94 -2.74
C SER A 562 -16.80 26.54 -3.05
N ALA A 563 -17.62 25.83 -3.82
CA ALA A 563 -18.98 26.25 -4.16
C ALA A 563 -19.89 26.28 -2.90
N LEU A 564 -19.74 25.32 -1.99
CA LEU A 564 -20.49 25.25 -0.73
C LEU A 564 -20.20 26.41 0.24
N VAL A 565 -18.95 26.89 0.27
CA VAL A 565 -18.56 28.01 1.15
C VAL A 565 -18.75 29.39 0.51
N SER A 566 -18.85 29.46 -0.81
CA SER A 566 -19.04 30.71 -1.57
C SER A 566 -20.49 31.21 -1.52
N ASP A 567 -20.72 32.42 -2.00
CA ASP A 567 -22.06 32.97 -2.24
C ASP A 567 -22.42 32.89 -3.72
N GLY A 568 -23.70 32.72 -4.02
CA GLY A 568 -24.23 32.84 -5.39
C GLY A 568 -24.81 31.57 -6.01
N LEU A 569 -24.78 30.41 -5.34
CA LEU A 569 -25.56 29.26 -5.78
C LEU A 569 -27.04 29.42 -5.40
N PRO A 570 -27.98 28.92 -6.23
CA PRO A 570 -29.37 28.83 -5.82
C PRO A 570 -29.53 27.79 -4.69
N LYS A 571 -30.51 27.99 -3.80
CA LYS A 571 -30.81 27.06 -2.69
C LYS A 571 -30.84 25.59 -3.12
N SER A 572 -31.44 25.28 -4.28
CA SER A 572 -31.52 23.91 -4.81
C SER A 572 -30.16 23.28 -5.08
N SER A 573 -29.15 24.05 -5.48
CA SER A 573 -27.80 23.56 -5.71
C SER A 573 -27.08 23.28 -4.40
N TYR A 574 -27.25 24.12 -3.38
CA TYR A 574 -26.74 23.80 -2.03
C TYR A 574 -27.37 22.52 -1.48
N VAL A 575 -28.69 22.37 -1.62
CA VAL A 575 -29.39 21.14 -1.18
C VAL A 575 -28.85 19.91 -1.93
N ALA A 576 -28.62 20.00 -3.25
CA ALA A 576 -28.07 18.89 -4.02
C ALA A 576 -26.66 18.49 -3.55
N LEU A 577 -25.77 19.47 -3.35
CA LEU A 577 -24.40 19.22 -2.86
C LEU A 577 -24.39 18.68 -1.41
N LEU A 578 -25.30 19.15 -0.55
CA LEU A 578 -25.45 18.64 0.81
C LEU A 578 -25.91 17.18 0.84
N ILE A 579 -26.85 16.81 -0.05
CA ILE A 579 -27.30 15.42 -0.18
C ILE A 579 -26.17 14.53 -0.70
N GLN A 580 -25.34 15.04 -1.60
CA GLN A 580 -24.21 14.32 -2.19
C GLN A 580 -23.06 14.10 -1.19
N HIS A 581 -22.67 15.13 -0.44
CA HIS A 581 -21.42 15.12 0.36
C HIS A 581 -21.63 14.98 1.87
N ALA A 582 -22.86 15.11 2.35
CA ALA A 582 -23.23 14.87 3.74
C ALA A 582 -24.42 13.91 3.81
N ASP A 583 -24.33 12.81 3.05
CA ASP A 583 -25.37 11.77 2.98
C ASP A 583 -25.62 11.11 4.35
N HIS A 584 -24.62 11.04 5.22
CA HIS A 584 -24.74 10.59 6.61
C HIS A 584 -25.68 11.47 7.44
N LEU A 585 -25.86 12.74 7.07
CA LEU A 585 -26.78 13.68 7.73
C LEU A 585 -28.09 13.82 6.95
N TYR A 586 -28.03 13.80 5.61
CA TYR A 586 -29.11 14.22 4.74
C TYR A 586 -29.58 13.17 3.72
N GLY A 587 -29.13 11.92 3.83
CA GLY A 587 -29.50 10.84 2.92
C GLY A 587 -30.92 10.31 3.08
N SER A 588 -31.57 10.53 4.24
CA SER A 588 -32.95 10.05 4.49
C SER A 588 -34.01 10.96 3.85
N GLU A 589 -35.12 10.38 3.39
CA GLU A 589 -36.25 11.15 2.82
C GLU A 589 -36.74 12.25 3.77
N SER A 590 -36.80 11.97 5.08
CA SER A 590 -37.17 12.96 6.10
C SER A 590 -36.17 14.12 6.21
N ALA A 591 -34.87 13.84 6.11
CA ALA A 591 -33.84 14.86 6.18
C ALA A 591 -33.79 15.69 4.89
N GLN A 592 -34.02 15.07 3.73
CA GLN A 592 -34.16 15.79 2.46
C GLN A 592 -35.43 16.66 2.44
N ALA A 593 -36.55 16.17 2.97
CA ALA A 593 -37.77 16.96 3.11
C ALA A 593 -37.54 18.17 4.05
N TYR A 594 -36.78 17.98 5.13
CA TYR A 594 -36.37 19.06 6.02
C TYR A 594 -35.49 20.10 5.30
N LEU A 595 -34.44 19.68 4.60
CA LEU A 595 -33.58 20.59 3.81
C LEU A 595 -34.37 21.40 2.77
N ASN A 596 -35.31 20.74 2.09
CA ASN A 596 -36.15 21.40 1.10
C ASN A 596 -37.09 22.43 1.75
N ALA A 597 -37.59 22.16 2.95
CA ALA A 597 -38.46 23.07 3.71
C ALA A 597 -37.69 24.18 4.46
N ALA A 598 -36.41 23.98 4.77
CA ALA A 598 -35.57 24.93 5.50
C ALA A 598 -35.44 26.28 4.79
N THR A 599 -35.13 27.33 5.53
CA THR A 599 -34.85 28.64 4.94
C THR A 599 -33.55 28.63 4.14
N GLU A 600 -33.38 29.60 3.24
CA GLU A 600 -32.13 29.73 2.47
C GLU A 600 -30.91 29.95 3.38
N ASN A 601 -31.07 30.70 4.47
CA ASN A 601 -30.00 30.92 5.44
C ASN A 601 -29.61 29.63 6.17
N GLU A 602 -30.57 28.83 6.64
CA GLU A 602 -30.28 27.54 7.29
C GLU A 602 -29.54 26.58 6.35
N VAL A 603 -29.96 26.51 5.07
CA VAL A 603 -29.27 25.70 4.07
C VAL A 603 -27.84 26.22 3.81
N ARG A 604 -27.63 27.54 3.81
CA ARG A 604 -26.29 28.14 3.66
C ARG A 604 -25.38 27.85 4.85
N ASP A 605 -25.91 27.81 6.07
CA ASP A 605 -25.15 27.43 7.27
C ASP A 605 -24.72 25.95 7.25
N TYR A 606 -25.62 25.06 6.82
CA TYR A 606 -25.28 23.64 6.59
C TYR A 606 -24.25 23.47 5.47
N ALA A 607 -24.41 24.21 4.37
CA ALA A 607 -23.48 24.19 3.24
C ALA A 607 -22.10 24.67 3.65
N LEU A 608 -22.01 25.79 4.39
CA LEU A 608 -20.76 26.29 4.94
C LEU A 608 -20.06 25.22 5.76
N THR A 609 -20.75 24.66 6.75
CA THR A 609 -20.16 23.67 7.67
C THR A 609 -19.60 22.48 6.90
N THR A 610 -20.38 21.94 5.96
CA THR A 610 -19.98 20.82 5.08
C THR A 610 -18.76 21.20 4.24
N GLY A 611 -18.78 22.38 3.61
CA GLY A 611 -17.68 22.89 2.80
C GLY A 611 -16.39 23.09 3.59
N LEU A 612 -16.44 23.55 4.85
CA LEU A 612 -15.26 23.67 5.71
C LEU A 612 -14.62 22.30 5.99
N TYR A 613 -15.42 21.27 6.30
CA TYR A 613 -14.90 19.91 6.49
C TYR A 613 -14.36 19.31 5.19
N MET A 614 -15.01 19.55 4.05
CA MET A 614 -14.48 19.14 2.74
C MET A 614 -13.13 19.79 2.45
N LEU A 615 -13.00 21.11 2.61
CA LEU A 615 -11.73 21.83 2.39
C LEU A 615 -10.60 21.27 3.27
N ALA A 616 -10.88 21.02 4.55
CA ALA A 616 -9.93 20.42 5.46
C ALA A 616 -9.57 18.99 5.04
N ALA A 617 -10.54 18.13 4.75
CA ALA A 617 -10.34 16.75 4.33
C ALA A 617 -9.53 16.65 3.02
N GLY A 618 -9.87 17.45 2.01
CA GLY A 618 -9.15 17.46 0.74
C GLY A 618 -7.68 17.83 0.90
N GLN A 619 -7.37 18.82 1.74
CA GLN A 619 -5.97 19.18 2.04
C GLN A 619 -5.27 18.15 2.91
N MET A 620 -6.01 17.48 3.80
CA MET A 620 -5.50 16.35 4.58
C MET A 620 -5.07 15.21 3.66
N GLY A 621 -5.85 14.87 2.62
CA GLY A 621 -5.44 13.91 1.59
C GLY A 621 -4.18 14.34 0.82
N ARG A 622 -4.07 15.64 0.49
CA ARG A 622 -2.88 16.18 -0.20
C ARG A 622 -1.62 16.20 0.65
N SER A 623 -1.73 16.15 1.98
CA SER A 623 -0.58 16.19 2.89
C SER A 623 0.38 14.98 2.79
N GLY A 624 -0.01 13.96 2.01
CA GLY A 624 0.72 12.68 1.91
C GLY A 624 0.21 11.62 2.90
N LEU A 625 -0.89 11.89 3.61
CA LEU A 625 -1.57 10.91 4.45
C LEU A 625 -2.39 9.95 3.58
N THR A 626 -1.91 8.72 3.43
CA THR A 626 -2.55 7.66 2.63
C THR A 626 -3.29 6.61 3.47
N THR A 627 -3.25 6.74 4.80
CA THR A 627 -3.77 5.74 5.73
C THR A 627 -5.30 5.71 5.71
N GLY A 628 -5.87 4.57 5.32
CA GLY A 628 -7.31 4.31 5.53
C GLY A 628 -7.59 3.95 6.98
N TYR A 629 -8.65 4.52 7.55
CA TYR A 629 -9.09 4.21 8.92
C TYR A 629 -10.42 3.45 8.92
N GLU A 630 -10.50 2.42 9.77
CA GLU A 630 -11.68 1.56 9.88
C GLU A 630 -12.88 2.23 10.58
N SER A 631 -12.65 3.33 11.30
CA SER A 631 -13.69 4.06 12.02
C SER A 631 -13.28 5.49 12.35
N ALA A 632 -14.28 6.35 12.64
CA ALA A 632 -14.05 7.70 13.14
C ALA A 632 -13.28 7.71 14.48
N ALA A 633 -13.43 6.66 15.29
CA ALA A 633 -12.69 6.52 16.55
C ALA A 633 -11.20 6.27 16.28
N ALA A 634 -10.87 5.35 15.37
CA ALA A 634 -9.48 5.09 14.96
C ALA A 634 -8.84 6.34 14.33
N PHE A 635 -9.59 7.04 13.46
CA PHE A 635 -9.17 8.32 12.87
C PHE A 635 -8.90 9.39 13.94
N LYS A 636 -9.84 9.55 14.88
CA LYS A 636 -9.66 10.46 16.03
C LYS A 636 -8.41 10.11 16.82
N THR A 637 -8.22 8.84 17.19
CA THR A 637 -7.05 8.43 17.98
C THR A 637 -5.73 8.69 17.25
N ALA A 638 -5.70 8.62 15.91
CA ALA A 638 -4.50 8.91 15.12
C ALA A 638 -4.09 10.39 15.17
N ILE A 639 -5.04 11.30 15.43
CA ILE A 639 -4.82 12.75 15.45
C ILE A 639 -4.75 13.27 16.89
N ALA A 640 -5.74 12.91 17.70
CA ALA A 640 -5.94 13.38 19.07
C ALA A 640 -5.11 12.60 20.09
N GLY A 641 -4.72 11.37 19.76
CA GLY A 641 -4.26 10.39 20.75
C GLY A 641 -5.40 9.75 21.53
N PHE A 642 -5.08 9.02 22.58
CA PHE A 642 -6.08 8.32 23.40
C PHE A 642 -6.90 9.26 24.29
N ASP A 643 -8.22 9.04 24.36
CA ASP A 643 -9.17 9.85 25.15
C ASP A 643 -8.86 9.86 26.66
N GLU A 644 -8.51 8.71 27.23
CA GLU A 644 -8.08 8.62 28.62
C GLU A 644 -6.57 8.76 28.71
N LEU A 645 -6.05 9.98 28.56
CA LEU A 645 -4.61 10.27 28.56
C LEU A 645 -3.90 9.67 29.79
N LYS A 646 -4.49 9.82 30.98
CA LYS A 646 -3.94 9.28 32.24
C LYS A 646 -3.81 7.76 32.22
N ALA A 647 -4.89 7.06 31.87
CA ALA A 647 -4.90 5.59 31.85
C ALA A 647 -3.98 5.04 30.73
N SER A 648 -3.99 5.71 29.58
CA SER A 648 -3.20 5.33 28.42
C SER A 648 -1.71 5.54 28.67
N LEU A 649 -1.31 6.69 29.22
CA LEU A 649 0.08 6.95 29.62
C LEU A 649 0.56 5.92 30.64
N LEU A 650 -0.24 5.63 31.68
CA LEU A 650 0.12 4.61 32.67
C LEU A 650 0.29 3.21 32.05
N ARG A 651 -0.47 2.88 31.01
CA ARG A 651 -0.38 1.60 30.29
C ARG A 651 0.88 1.54 29.42
N GLU A 652 1.25 2.63 28.77
CA GLU A 652 2.38 2.66 27.83
C GLU A 652 3.75 2.84 28.51
N LEU A 653 3.79 3.30 29.77
CA LEU A 653 5.06 3.49 30.48
C LEU A 653 5.88 2.21 30.67
N ARG A 654 7.17 2.30 30.41
CA ARG A 654 8.18 1.28 30.70
C ARG A 654 9.28 1.90 31.56
N PHE A 655 9.87 1.10 32.44
CA PHE A 655 10.91 1.54 33.37
C PHE A 655 12.15 0.68 33.17
N THR A 656 13.31 1.33 33.00
CA THR A 656 14.59 0.65 32.76
C THR A 656 15.71 1.30 33.61
N GLY A 657 16.90 0.72 33.60
CA GLY A 657 18.07 1.30 34.26
C GLY A 657 18.56 0.56 35.50
N SER A 658 19.50 1.17 36.21
CA SER A 658 20.20 0.57 37.36
C SER A 658 19.88 1.31 38.66
N GLY A 659 19.68 0.57 39.77
CA GLY A 659 19.30 1.13 41.07
C GLY A 659 17.86 0.79 41.49
N ASP A 660 17.22 1.67 42.26
CA ASP A 660 15.87 1.44 42.81
C ASP A 660 14.74 1.78 41.82
N VAL A 661 14.72 1.05 40.69
CA VAL A 661 13.72 1.20 39.62
C VAL A 661 12.31 0.90 40.13
N LYS A 662 12.16 0.03 41.15
CA LYS A 662 10.86 -0.30 41.74
C LYS A 662 10.22 0.89 42.45
N THR A 663 11.00 1.62 43.26
CA THR A 663 10.51 2.84 43.90
C THR A 663 10.25 3.92 42.85
N LEU A 664 11.11 4.03 41.83
CA LEU A 664 10.89 4.97 40.71
C LEU A 664 9.55 4.71 40.01
N GLU A 665 9.30 3.46 39.61
CA GLU A 665 8.03 3.06 38.99
C GLU A 665 6.85 3.41 39.89
N LYS A 666 6.91 3.04 41.17
CA LYS A 666 5.85 3.36 42.14
C LYS A 666 5.59 4.86 42.22
N TRP A 667 6.63 5.67 42.35
CA TRP A 667 6.51 7.12 42.52
C TRP A 667 6.05 7.81 41.24
N CYS A 668 6.56 7.43 40.07
CA CYS A 668 6.09 7.95 38.77
C CYS A 668 4.61 7.63 38.56
N ARG A 669 4.20 6.37 38.77
CA ARG A 669 2.79 5.97 38.62
C ARG A 669 1.88 6.73 39.58
N GLN A 670 2.29 6.91 40.84
CA GLN A 670 1.52 7.70 41.80
C GLN A 670 1.45 9.18 41.41
N ALA A 671 2.56 9.78 40.97
CA ALA A 671 2.61 11.18 40.55
C ALA A 671 1.69 11.43 39.34
N ILE A 672 1.68 10.53 38.36
CA ILE A 672 0.81 10.58 37.19
C ILE A 672 -0.66 10.36 37.58
N GLN A 673 -0.92 9.47 38.53
CA GLN A 673 -2.27 9.27 39.07
C GLN A 673 -2.80 10.55 39.74
N ASP A 674 -1.94 11.27 40.48
CA ASP A 674 -2.26 12.50 41.20
C ASP A 674 -2.28 13.76 40.30
N ALA A 675 -1.74 13.68 39.08
CA ALA A 675 -1.59 14.81 38.18
C ALA A 675 -2.93 15.35 37.65
N SER A 676 -2.98 16.68 37.45
CA SER A 676 -4.05 17.35 36.70
C SER A 676 -3.90 17.13 35.18
N ALA A 677 -4.95 17.41 34.40
CA ALA A 677 -4.90 17.31 32.94
C ALA A 677 -3.76 18.15 32.34
N THR A 678 -3.62 19.41 32.77
CA THR A 678 -2.55 20.32 32.31
C THR A 678 -1.15 19.80 32.66
N GLN A 679 -0.98 19.14 33.80
CA GLN A 679 0.31 18.54 34.17
C GLN A 679 0.64 17.33 33.30
N LEU A 680 -0.37 16.52 32.93
CA LEU A 680 -0.20 15.38 32.04
C LEU A 680 0.13 15.80 30.61
N GLU A 681 -0.56 16.80 30.08
CA GLU A 681 -0.27 17.36 28.75
C GLU A 681 1.16 17.87 28.68
N ARG A 682 1.61 18.60 29.71
CA ARG A 682 2.99 19.09 29.79
C ARG A 682 3.99 17.95 29.87
N LEU A 683 3.75 16.96 30.73
CA LEU A 683 4.60 15.77 30.85
C LEU A 683 4.70 15.05 29.50
N CYS A 684 3.59 14.86 28.78
CA CYS A 684 3.59 14.25 27.45
C CYS A 684 4.42 15.08 26.48
N ARG A 685 4.21 16.40 26.43
CA ARG A 685 4.96 17.27 25.50
C ARG A 685 6.47 17.22 25.73
N GLU A 686 6.91 17.09 26.97
CA GLU A 686 8.34 16.97 27.30
C GLU A 686 8.88 15.59 26.88
N MET A 687 8.12 14.50 27.09
CA MET A 687 8.56 13.13 26.79
C MET A 687 8.42 12.75 25.31
N SER A 688 7.45 13.32 24.59
CA SER A 688 7.06 12.91 23.24
C SER A 688 6.97 14.08 22.25
N GLY A 689 7.29 15.31 22.65
CA GLY A 689 7.11 16.47 21.77
C GLY A 689 5.64 16.78 21.43
N ALA A 690 4.66 16.05 21.96
CA ALA A 690 3.24 16.18 21.62
C ALA A 690 2.36 16.22 22.88
N SER A 691 1.19 16.88 22.81
CA SER A 691 0.32 17.06 23.97
C SER A 691 -0.38 15.78 24.46
N ALA A 692 -0.41 14.71 23.65
CA ALA A 692 -0.97 13.41 24.00
C ALA A 692 -0.19 12.22 23.41
N VAL A 693 -0.50 11.02 23.90
CA VAL A 693 0.07 9.75 23.42
C VAL A 693 -0.77 9.22 22.25
N GLY A 694 -0.15 9.02 21.07
CA GLY A 694 -0.78 8.57 19.83
C GLY A 694 -0.81 7.05 19.60
N ILE A 695 -1.22 6.62 18.39
CA ILE A 695 -1.39 5.20 18.00
C ILE A 695 -0.06 4.48 17.72
N SER A 696 0.97 5.22 17.34
CA SER A 696 2.28 4.63 17.05
C SER A 696 3.33 5.53 17.66
N THR A 697 4.17 4.91 18.49
CA THR A 697 5.57 5.25 18.76
C THR A 697 6.00 4.51 20.02
N SER A 698 7.26 4.13 20.09
CA SER A 698 7.88 3.32 21.15
C SER A 698 7.32 3.57 22.55
N PRO A 699 7.21 2.53 23.41
CA PRO A 699 6.70 2.72 24.76
C PRO A 699 7.50 3.80 25.49
N VAL A 700 6.78 4.72 26.12
CA VAL A 700 7.39 5.84 26.84
C VAL A 700 8.27 5.28 27.95
N THR A 701 9.59 5.47 27.83
CA THR A 701 10.57 4.83 28.70
C THR A 701 11.09 5.81 29.74
N ILE A 702 11.03 5.45 31.01
CA ILE A 702 11.67 6.18 32.10
C ILE A 702 12.90 5.39 32.54
N HIS A 703 14.09 5.94 32.28
CA HIS A 703 15.36 5.25 32.52
C HIS A 703 16.06 5.81 33.76
N LEU A 704 16.42 4.96 34.71
CA LEU A 704 17.21 5.34 35.89
C LEU A 704 18.70 5.16 35.62
N GLY A 705 19.43 6.25 35.45
CA GLY A 705 20.82 6.19 34.97
C GLY A 705 21.65 7.43 35.24
N SER A 706 22.70 7.58 34.45
CA SER A 706 23.49 8.81 34.36
C SER A 706 22.82 9.77 33.38
N VAL A 707 22.76 11.05 33.75
CA VAL A 707 22.24 12.14 32.91
C VAL A 707 23.41 13.05 32.47
N SER A 708 23.22 13.83 31.41
CA SER A 708 24.22 14.74 30.84
C SER A 708 24.62 15.85 31.83
N TYR A 709 23.69 16.25 32.71
CA TYR A 709 23.91 17.35 33.66
C TYR A 709 23.73 16.89 35.11
N PRO A 710 24.78 16.93 35.96
CA PRO A 710 24.76 16.31 37.29
C PRO A 710 23.77 16.94 38.28
N ASN A 711 23.33 18.18 38.04
CA ASN A 711 22.36 18.91 38.87
C ASN A 711 20.92 18.84 38.34
N LEU A 712 20.69 18.08 37.26
CA LEU A 712 19.37 17.89 36.67
C LEU A 712 18.80 16.55 37.15
N MET A 713 17.56 16.56 37.63
CA MET A 713 16.88 15.35 38.09
C MET A 713 16.28 14.55 36.94
N PHE A 714 15.72 15.25 35.94
CA PHE A 714 15.00 14.69 34.81
C PHE A 714 15.54 15.28 33.51
N GLU A 715 15.92 14.44 32.56
CA GLU A 715 16.37 14.84 31.23
C GLU A 715 15.50 14.15 30.17
N ALA A 716 14.80 14.94 29.35
CA ALA A 716 13.84 14.40 28.38
C ALA A 716 14.45 14.32 26.98
N HIS A 717 14.22 13.19 26.31
CA HIS A 717 14.63 12.91 24.94
C HIS A 717 13.37 12.65 24.11
N SER A 718 12.73 13.74 23.64
CA SER A 718 11.46 13.69 22.91
C SER A 718 11.52 12.83 21.63
N CYS A 719 12.68 12.80 20.95
CA CYS A 719 12.90 11.95 19.78
C CYS A 719 12.78 10.45 20.10
N GLY A 720 13.31 10.00 21.24
CA GLY A 720 13.35 8.59 21.65
C GLY A 720 12.26 8.16 22.63
N TYR A 721 11.26 9.00 22.90
CA TYR A 721 10.20 8.72 23.89
C TYR A 721 10.76 8.38 25.29
N GLN A 722 11.91 8.96 25.64
CA GLN A 722 12.66 8.60 26.84
C GLN A 722 12.79 9.78 27.81
N LEU A 723 12.66 9.47 29.10
CA LEU A 723 12.93 10.38 30.21
C LEU A 723 13.99 9.76 31.12
N ASP A 724 15.17 10.35 31.15
CA ASP A 724 16.25 9.92 32.02
C ASP A 724 16.12 10.55 33.41
N VAL A 725 16.29 9.72 34.43
CA VAL A 725 16.25 10.09 35.84
C VAL A 725 17.64 9.91 36.43
N ASN A 726 18.17 10.97 37.01
CA ASN A 726 19.47 10.95 37.65
C ASN A 726 19.48 10.01 38.86
N SER A 727 20.16 8.87 38.74
CA SER A 727 20.22 7.84 39.77
C SER A 727 20.77 8.32 41.12
N GLY A 728 21.73 9.26 41.11
CA GLY A 728 22.34 9.82 42.31
C GLY A 728 21.40 10.75 43.08
N LEU A 729 20.77 11.69 42.36
CA LEU A 729 19.78 12.59 42.97
C LEU A 729 18.52 11.83 43.39
N PHE A 730 18.05 10.89 42.57
CA PHE A 730 16.89 10.06 42.91
C PHE A 730 17.11 9.30 44.21
N LYS A 731 18.29 8.68 44.39
CA LYS A 731 18.64 8.00 45.64
C LYS A 731 18.56 8.94 46.85
N GLN A 732 19.09 10.17 46.74
CA GLN A 732 19.02 11.14 47.84
C GLN A 732 17.58 11.51 48.20
N VAL A 733 16.71 11.67 47.20
CA VAL A 733 15.29 12.00 47.42
C VAL A 733 14.54 10.83 48.06
N VAL A 734 14.87 9.58 47.67
CA VAL A 734 14.34 8.36 48.30
C VAL A 734 14.82 8.24 49.76
N ASP A 735 16.12 8.40 50.01
CA ASP A 735 16.71 8.31 51.35
C ASP A 735 16.12 9.37 52.32
N ASN A 736 15.76 10.54 51.79
CA ASN A 736 15.11 11.63 52.53
C ASN A 736 13.57 11.52 52.61
N ASN A 737 12.96 10.47 52.04
CA ASN A 737 11.50 10.30 51.93
C ASN A 737 10.77 11.50 51.28
N ASN A 738 11.42 12.21 50.35
CA ASN A 738 10.89 13.44 49.75
C ASN A 738 10.11 13.17 48.45
N TYR A 739 9.02 12.40 48.54
CA TYR A 739 8.14 12.12 47.40
C TYR A 739 7.50 13.40 46.81
N GLU A 740 7.14 14.37 47.63
CA GLU A 740 6.53 15.62 47.16
C GLU A 740 7.49 16.45 46.31
N GLY A 741 8.78 16.50 46.68
CA GLY A 741 9.83 17.10 45.87
C GLY A 741 10.03 16.39 44.53
N PHE A 742 10.04 15.05 44.54
CA PHE A 742 10.08 14.24 43.31
C PHE A 742 8.89 14.52 42.39
N LYS A 743 7.66 14.43 42.93
CA LYS A 743 6.40 14.67 42.19
C LYS A 743 6.38 16.07 41.58
N ASN A 744 6.77 17.09 42.35
CA ASN A 744 6.82 18.46 41.86
C ASN A 744 7.87 18.63 40.75
N GLY A 745 9.03 17.97 40.88
CA GLY A 745 10.05 17.93 39.83
C GLY A 745 9.52 17.31 38.54
N LEU A 746 8.96 16.09 38.65
CA LEU A 746 8.44 15.33 37.52
C LEU A 746 7.28 16.02 36.81
N LEU A 747 6.37 16.68 37.52
CA LEU A 747 5.18 17.28 36.88
C LEU A 747 5.40 18.73 36.42
N ASN A 748 6.40 19.42 36.98
CA ASN A 748 6.51 20.88 36.80
C ASN A 748 7.90 21.39 36.38
N SER A 749 8.98 20.60 36.41
CA SER A 749 10.37 21.09 36.23
C SER A 749 11.32 20.13 35.51
N PHE A 750 11.32 20.14 34.17
CA PHE A 750 12.26 19.37 33.33
C PHE A 750 13.53 20.14 32.94
N THR A 751 13.58 21.46 33.13
CA THR A 751 14.63 22.36 32.60
C THR A 751 15.28 23.27 33.65
N LYS A 752 15.09 22.96 34.95
CA LYS A 752 15.64 23.76 36.06
C LYS A 752 16.56 22.92 36.94
N SER A 753 17.61 23.54 37.47
CA SER A 753 18.48 22.92 38.49
C SER A 753 17.61 22.38 39.63
N PHE A 754 17.71 21.08 39.89
CA PHE A 754 16.94 20.45 40.95
C PHE A 754 17.59 20.76 42.30
N ASN A 755 16.88 21.48 43.16
CA ASN A 755 17.35 21.87 44.47
C ASN A 755 16.54 21.12 45.53
N ILE A 756 17.23 20.40 46.42
CA ILE A 756 16.59 19.42 47.31
C ILE A 756 15.72 20.08 48.39
N GLY A 757 15.87 21.40 48.61
CA GLY A 757 15.19 22.14 49.67
C GLY A 757 15.78 21.81 51.02
#